data_AF-A0A2V4D0Z0-F1
#
_entry.id   AF-A0A2V4D0Z0-F1
#
_cell.length_a   1.000
_cell.length_b   1.000
_cell.length_c   1.000
_cell.angle_alpha   90.00
_cell.angle_beta   90.00
_cell.angle_gamma   90.00
#
_symmetry.space_group_name_H-M   'P 1'
#
loop_
_entity.id
_entity.type
_entity.pdbx_description
1 polymer ?
#
loop_
_entity_poly.entity_id
_entity_poly.type
_entity_poly.pdbx_seq_one_letter_code
_entity_poly.pdbx_strand_id
1 'polypeptide(L)'
;MLSSLPALAEPPPGTPEVTNTYCGTWNNGTGICDDYNVAHDLTQSSEWVRSNYQFEMHNTTSITMTLEWEMHEFNRSVIGLQDMDLGGGFDGNNSGAPVDYIRNYLGYTTNSGLQVRQLILNEFSDAVESLVNETYGGSAEVESQIVNQVTIEGQNIQCTDDMNEDSIDEVLGLPNNAFYPPLCLRSVAQIQVGSDILGVTGSTIDVERAFQGLLTMGASVTSNFTLVSRAGHRSTFELIPPNYATLSSVGGGGTLVPHQQGSIQYNSGSWVTDGFSLLGDGNTLTNASITSNFRNGTTNSVFIDENVDHGISIYAEVDLRDGTHSSLSAEMDIHYLPKSVLDDWGFSLGNGNIELPWITSDGIRMAHEYGLLNLDNFSDMIPLGDLESALLSASETEITMNPVIWKLPDASGGLNFTHTPSVTCAELVPVTHCLSGSSAMDGSFPVTMVTSSEPFSADPLEKLTTLISGKSGLENVTSIPQEDISALLSVLVYQHQLDTSFISESLPDWLPPTEIEVTILLPDWIASDVGDPRSITLTASSEGGTEVPLAITGPNPYHRRWSDPICDVSAVCSDSSPDLICKSNWRSCIKIHASLNLPEFEIHEWSQEIELVVEGDISIELYRIEVPQVLIEDYGVDIKTIPSDLIRHIVAYGDEQEGGLNGLVGKTIDIPLGDQTHQLELSNDGLQAFANSLADMMNDEISSVQQSDEQLEVDLSSLHFSASVDRMERPYNGIINDDKPIIFNLQLDKTIIRAKYLDGAISVSTAPAQGALPSLMNGLLDVFNIRDAKESDGVITLPPEPVIEDVSPIFMVKDIDSGTDSDMDGNSNNDQDLDIRPAVVIELTMPKGLELEFSSSLGRDEQDTVDGNRQHILYRVPLCVGEDSNNCEFGQSDEISLQFTVGYGFLIQELLPYLIGLLVVIFLLFYLRSKRKKKKRAAKEEKLIQVRSVRSNTHEVERELLGLSPIAAVGGGSGAGSGAGIDWTAGLNLDDENW
;
A
#
# COMPACT_ATOMS: atom_id res chain seq x y z
N MET A 1 -89.84 -55.58 26.37
CA MET A 1 -90.78 -56.68 26.05
C MET A 1 -90.76 -56.85 24.53
N LEU A 2 -90.53 -58.09 24.09
CA LEU A 2 -90.95 -58.74 22.84
C LEU A 2 -91.18 -57.93 21.54
N SER A 3 -90.69 -58.57 20.47
CA SER A 3 -91.13 -58.55 19.07
C SER A 3 -90.78 -57.36 18.19
N SER A 4 -89.68 -57.50 17.43
CA SER A 4 -89.78 -57.69 15.97
C SER A 4 -88.52 -58.42 15.49
N LEU A 5 -88.73 -59.61 14.93
CA LEU A 5 -87.71 -60.30 14.14
C LEU A 5 -87.47 -59.48 12.87
N PRO A 6 -86.23 -59.27 12.40
CA PRO A 6 -86.03 -58.98 10.99
C PRO A 6 -86.49 -60.22 10.23
N ALA A 7 -87.39 -60.05 9.27
CA ALA A 7 -87.68 -61.09 8.31
C ALA A 7 -86.35 -61.45 7.63
N LEU A 8 -85.87 -62.68 7.81
CA LEU A 8 -84.92 -63.24 6.85
C LEU A 8 -85.66 -63.30 5.52
N ALA A 9 -85.05 -62.76 4.47
CA ALA A 9 -85.42 -63.12 3.12
C ALA A 9 -85.32 -64.66 3.01
N GLU A 10 -86.46 -65.33 2.93
CA GLU A 10 -86.53 -66.65 2.31
C GLU A 10 -86.79 -66.39 0.82
N PRO A 11 -86.04 -67.05 -0.09
CA PRO A 11 -85.15 -68.17 0.15
C PRO A 11 -83.65 -67.77 0.34
N PRO A 12 -82.78 -68.65 0.84
CA PRO A 12 -81.36 -68.33 1.05
C PRO A 12 -80.60 -68.10 -0.28
N PRO A 13 -79.52 -67.29 -0.26
CA PRO A 13 -78.72 -66.95 -1.44
C PRO A 13 -78.29 -68.19 -2.23
N GLY A 14 -78.38 -68.11 -3.56
CA GLY A 14 -78.02 -69.20 -4.46
C GLY A 14 -79.03 -70.37 -4.57
N THR A 15 -80.31 -70.17 -4.21
CA THR A 15 -81.36 -71.18 -4.47
C THR A 15 -82.15 -70.88 -5.75
N PRO A 16 -82.57 -71.89 -6.53
CA PRO A 16 -83.24 -71.70 -7.83
C PRO A 16 -84.66 -71.11 -7.76
N GLU A 17 -85.15 -70.74 -6.57
CA GLU A 17 -86.43 -70.04 -6.37
C GLU A 17 -86.28 -68.52 -6.20
N VAL A 18 -85.05 -67.97 -6.22
CA VAL A 18 -84.84 -66.52 -6.27
C VAL A 18 -85.16 -66.02 -7.68
N THR A 19 -86.42 -65.72 -7.95
CA THR A 19 -86.85 -65.05 -9.19
C THR A 19 -86.73 -63.53 -9.07
N ASN A 20 -85.64 -63.03 -8.48
CA ASN A 20 -85.37 -61.60 -8.48
C ASN A 20 -84.72 -61.22 -9.83
N THR A 21 -85.57 -61.16 -10.86
CA THR A 21 -85.19 -60.87 -12.25
C THR A 21 -85.25 -59.38 -12.54
N TYR A 22 -85.01 -58.50 -11.55
CA TYR A 22 -85.11 -57.06 -11.74
C TYR A 22 -84.18 -56.56 -12.85
N CYS A 23 -82.94 -57.05 -12.91
CA CYS A 23 -82.05 -56.81 -14.04
C CYS A 23 -82.51 -57.44 -15.36
N GLY A 24 -83.21 -58.58 -15.33
CA GLY A 24 -83.75 -59.24 -16.53
C GLY A 24 -84.94 -58.54 -17.19
N THR A 25 -85.52 -57.52 -16.55
CA THR A 25 -86.68 -56.78 -17.08
C THR A 25 -86.30 -55.81 -18.20
N TRP A 26 -85.07 -55.30 -18.20
CA TRP A 26 -84.58 -54.40 -19.23
C TRP A 26 -83.90 -55.19 -20.35
N ASN A 27 -84.40 -55.05 -21.57
CA ASN A 27 -83.83 -55.58 -22.81
C ASN A 27 -83.39 -57.07 -22.82
N ASN A 28 -84.12 -57.95 -22.13
CA ASN A 28 -83.83 -59.40 -22.00
C ASN A 28 -82.46 -59.73 -21.36
N GLY A 29 -82.07 -59.01 -20.30
CA GLY A 29 -80.91 -59.37 -19.47
C GLY A 29 -81.06 -60.76 -18.80
N THR A 30 -79.94 -61.39 -18.44
CA THR A 30 -79.91 -62.75 -17.83
C THR A 30 -79.29 -62.81 -16.43
N GLY A 31 -79.05 -61.68 -15.75
CA GLY A 31 -78.45 -61.64 -14.41
C GLY A 31 -79.43 -61.33 -13.28
N ILE A 32 -78.93 -61.49 -12.05
CA ILE A 32 -79.61 -61.17 -10.79
C ILE A 32 -78.99 -59.85 -10.29
N CYS A 33 -79.81 -58.94 -9.79
CA CYS A 33 -79.34 -57.67 -9.24
C CYS A 33 -80.17 -57.30 -8.02
N ASP A 34 -79.59 -56.47 -7.17
CA ASP A 34 -80.24 -55.90 -5.99
C ASP A 34 -81.39 -54.94 -6.37
N ASP A 35 -82.31 -54.78 -5.42
CA ASP A 35 -83.47 -53.91 -5.58
C ASP A 35 -83.04 -52.45 -5.57
N TYR A 36 -83.50 -51.68 -6.57
CA TYR A 36 -83.28 -50.24 -6.58
C TYR A 36 -84.06 -49.55 -5.46
N ASN A 37 -83.36 -48.75 -4.65
CA ASN A 37 -83.96 -47.91 -3.63
C ASN A 37 -83.33 -46.51 -3.67
N VAL A 38 -84.14 -45.50 -4.00
CA VAL A 38 -83.70 -44.09 -4.04
C VAL A 38 -83.15 -43.59 -2.70
N ALA A 39 -83.52 -44.19 -1.56
CA ALA A 39 -82.98 -43.81 -0.27
C ALA A 39 -81.52 -44.29 -0.05
N HIS A 40 -81.01 -45.18 -0.90
CA HIS A 40 -79.61 -45.63 -0.88
C HIS A 40 -78.70 -44.79 -1.77
N ASP A 41 -79.27 -43.98 -2.68
CA ASP A 41 -78.54 -43.00 -3.47
C ASP A 41 -78.14 -41.83 -2.55
N LEU A 42 -76.84 -41.52 -2.53
CA LEU A 42 -76.26 -40.46 -1.72
C LEU A 42 -75.98 -39.19 -2.54
N THR A 43 -76.34 -39.17 -3.81
CA THR A 43 -76.16 -38.03 -4.71
C THR A 43 -77.51 -37.52 -5.24
N GLN A 44 -77.51 -36.34 -5.85
CA GLN A 44 -78.68 -35.79 -6.56
C GLN A 44 -78.42 -35.65 -8.07
N SER A 45 -77.30 -36.22 -8.53
CA SER A 45 -76.81 -36.20 -9.91
C SER A 45 -77.06 -37.57 -10.55
N SER A 46 -76.89 -37.68 -11.87
CA SER A 46 -76.91 -38.95 -12.58
C SER A 46 -75.61 -39.76 -12.45
N GLU A 47 -74.69 -39.31 -11.61
CA GLU A 47 -73.39 -39.91 -11.37
C GLU A 47 -73.09 -39.91 -9.87
N TRP A 48 -72.52 -41.00 -9.39
CA TRP A 48 -71.97 -41.12 -8.04
C TRP A 48 -70.60 -41.77 -8.14
N VAL A 49 -69.57 -40.93 -8.10
CA VAL A 49 -68.18 -41.34 -8.24
C VAL A 49 -67.32 -40.71 -7.14
N ARG A 50 -66.53 -41.53 -6.46
CA ARG A 50 -65.41 -41.03 -5.65
C ARG A 50 -64.14 -41.21 -6.45
N SER A 51 -63.33 -40.16 -6.51
CA SER A 51 -62.18 -40.11 -7.41
C SER A 51 -60.92 -39.63 -6.67
N ASN A 52 -59.79 -40.22 -7.04
CA ASN A 52 -58.46 -39.85 -6.57
C ASN A 52 -57.58 -39.54 -7.77
N TYR A 53 -57.05 -38.31 -7.83
CA TYR A 53 -56.20 -37.77 -8.87
C TYR A 53 -54.82 -37.52 -8.27
N GLN A 54 -53.85 -38.35 -8.62
CA GLN A 54 -52.47 -38.19 -8.15
C GLN A 54 -51.59 -37.71 -9.31
N PHE A 55 -50.97 -36.55 -9.15
CA PHE A 55 -50.03 -35.96 -10.09
C PHE A 55 -48.61 -36.06 -9.51
N GLU A 56 -47.74 -36.79 -10.20
CA GLU A 56 -46.32 -36.91 -9.87
C GLU A 56 -45.50 -36.14 -10.90
N MET A 57 -44.92 -35.02 -10.45
CA MET A 57 -44.04 -34.21 -11.29
C MET A 57 -42.64 -34.84 -11.34
N HIS A 58 -42.16 -35.17 -12.53
CA HIS A 58 -40.77 -35.62 -12.71
C HIS A 58 -39.83 -34.46 -12.96
N ASN A 59 -40.31 -33.48 -13.71
CA ASN A 59 -39.65 -32.20 -14.01
C ASN A 59 -40.73 -31.15 -14.33
N THR A 60 -40.32 -29.94 -14.68
CA THR A 60 -41.19 -28.80 -15.04
C THR A 60 -42.08 -29.04 -16.26
N THR A 61 -41.76 -30.02 -17.11
CA THR A 61 -42.46 -30.29 -18.38
C THR A 61 -43.13 -31.66 -18.45
N SER A 62 -42.85 -32.57 -17.51
CA SER A 62 -43.26 -33.97 -17.53
C SER A 62 -43.92 -34.36 -16.22
N ILE A 63 -45.21 -34.68 -16.29
CA ILE A 63 -46.03 -35.07 -15.14
C ILE A 63 -46.67 -36.44 -15.43
N THR A 64 -46.59 -37.37 -14.49
CA THR A 64 -47.38 -38.60 -14.52
C THR A 64 -48.63 -38.42 -13.70
N MET A 65 -49.78 -38.68 -14.30
CA MET A 65 -51.07 -38.60 -13.63
C MET A 65 -51.65 -40.01 -13.47
N THR A 66 -52.02 -40.37 -12.24
CA THR A 66 -52.78 -41.58 -11.94
C THR A 66 -54.17 -41.17 -11.47
N LEU A 67 -55.18 -41.62 -12.19
CA LEU A 67 -56.58 -41.42 -11.86
C LEU A 67 -57.21 -42.74 -11.43
N GLU A 68 -57.84 -42.74 -10.26
CA GLU A 68 -58.63 -43.87 -9.76
C GLU A 68 -60.06 -43.42 -9.47
N TRP A 69 -61.05 -44.16 -9.98
CA TRP A 69 -62.48 -43.96 -9.70
C TRP A 69 -63.05 -45.15 -8.95
N GLU A 70 -63.85 -44.85 -7.93
CA GLU A 70 -64.79 -45.75 -7.26
C GLU A 70 -66.20 -45.32 -7.69
N MET A 71 -66.80 -46.12 -8.56
CA MET A 71 -68.08 -45.82 -9.20
C MET A 71 -69.21 -46.61 -8.54
N HIS A 72 -70.25 -45.88 -8.12
CA HIS A 72 -71.49 -46.43 -7.54
C HIS A 72 -72.70 -46.23 -8.47
N GLU A 73 -72.69 -45.15 -9.26
CA GLU A 73 -73.70 -44.84 -10.26
C GLU A 73 -73.07 -44.03 -11.40
N PHE A 74 -73.55 -44.22 -12.64
CA PHE A 74 -73.01 -43.52 -13.79
C PHE A 74 -74.07 -43.12 -14.83
N ASN A 75 -73.77 -42.11 -15.63
CA ASN A 75 -74.72 -41.52 -16.57
C ASN A 75 -75.13 -42.51 -17.67
N ARG A 76 -76.41 -42.91 -17.66
CA ARG A 76 -77.02 -43.87 -18.59
C ARG A 76 -76.88 -43.50 -20.06
N SER A 77 -76.95 -42.20 -20.37
CA SER A 77 -76.88 -41.71 -21.75
C SER A 77 -75.51 -41.91 -22.39
N VAL A 78 -74.45 -41.88 -21.56
CA VAL A 78 -73.05 -42.03 -21.99
C VAL A 78 -72.69 -43.49 -22.23
N ILE A 79 -73.23 -44.39 -21.41
CA ILE A 79 -72.93 -45.84 -21.47
C ILE A 79 -73.95 -46.65 -22.28
N GLY A 80 -74.88 -45.98 -22.97
CA GLY A 80 -75.85 -46.61 -23.86
C GLY A 80 -76.97 -47.39 -23.15
N LEU A 81 -77.30 -47.00 -21.92
CA LEU A 81 -78.35 -47.55 -21.06
C LEU A 81 -79.52 -46.56 -20.86
N GLN A 82 -79.69 -45.58 -21.77
CA GLN A 82 -80.61 -44.44 -21.61
C GLN A 82 -82.08 -44.81 -21.39
N ASP A 83 -82.53 -45.95 -21.89
CA ASP A 83 -83.92 -46.41 -21.81
C ASP A 83 -84.18 -47.28 -20.55
N MET A 84 -83.23 -47.36 -19.62
CA MET A 84 -83.37 -48.11 -18.36
C MET A 84 -84.34 -47.40 -17.42
N ASP A 85 -85.35 -48.12 -16.92
CA ASP A 85 -86.31 -47.63 -15.91
C ASP A 85 -86.48 -48.71 -14.84
N LEU A 86 -86.12 -48.38 -13.60
CA LEU A 86 -86.12 -49.30 -12.46
C LEU A 86 -87.36 -49.12 -11.56
N GLY A 87 -88.25 -48.18 -11.86
CA GLY A 87 -89.44 -47.88 -11.05
C GLY A 87 -89.11 -47.31 -9.65
N GLY A 88 -90.09 -47.29 -8.74
CA GLY A 88 -89.83 -47.04 -7.30
C GLY A 88 -89.27 -45.66 -6.92
N GLY A 89 -89.44 -44.62 -7.76
CA GLY A 89 -88.86 -43.29 -7.53
C GLY A 89 -87.61 -43.00 -8.36
N PHE A 90 -87.20 -43.93 -9.22
CA PHE A 90 -86.20 -43.72 -10.28
C PHE A 90 -86.68 -42.63 -11.25
N ASP A 91 -85.89 -41.57 -11.44
CA ASP A 91 -86.18 -40.51 -12.40
C ASP A 91 -85.42 -40.77 -13.70
N GLY A 92 -86.16 -40.99 -14.78
CA GLY A 92 -85.61 -41.19 -16.12
C GLY A 92 -84.74 -40.03 -16.63
N ASN A 93 -84.80 -38.83 -16.04
CA ASN A 93 -83.98 -37.68 -16.42
C ASN A 93 -82.78 -37.42 -15.50
N ASN A 94 -82.85 -37.81 -14.23
CA ASN A 94 -81.89 -37.40 -13.20
C ASN A 94 -81.16 -38.56 -12.52
N SER A 95 -81.71 -39.78 -12.56
CA SER A 95 -81.04 -40.97 -12.02
C SER A 95 -80.11 -41.59 -13.08
N GLY A 96 -78.92 -41.98 -12.67
CA GLY A 96 -77.97 -42.77 -13.46
C GLY A 96 -78.31 -44.25 -13.44
N ALA A 97 -77.38 -45.07 -13.94
CA ALA A 97 -77.43 -46.52 -13.81
C ALA A 97 -76.65 -46.91 -12.54
N PRO A 98 -77.29 -47.58 -11.58
CA PRO A 98 -76.58 -48.14 -10.43
C PRO A 98 -75.54 -49.17 -10.88
N VAL A 99 -74.42 -49.23 -10.18
CA VAL A 99 -73.25 -50.02 -10.59
C VAL A 99 -73.53 -51.52 -10.70
N ASP A 100 -74.47 -52.04 -9.91
CA ASP A 100 -74.90 -53.44 -9.98
C ASP A 100 -75.51 -53.79 -11.34
N TYR A 101 -76.37 -52.90 -11.83
CA TYR A 101 -76.93 -53.00 -13.17
C TYR A 101 -75.83 -52.82 -14.22
N ILE A 102 -74.87 -51.91 -14.01
CA ILE A 102 -73.74 -51.71 -14.93
C ILE A 102 -72.91 -52.98 -15.07
N ARG A 103 -72.57 -53.67 -13.98
CA ARG A 103 -71.79 -54.92 -13.98
C ARG A 103 -72.45 -56.02 -14.81
N ASN A 104 -73.73 -56.27 -14.55
CA ASN A 104 -74.51 -57.23 -15.33
C ASN A 104 -74.53 -56.90 -16.83
N TYR A 105 -74.48 -55.61 -17.20
CA TYR A 105 -74.48 -55.16 -18.60
C TYR A 105 -73.09 -54.88 -19.20
N LEU A 106 -71.96 -55.13 -18.51
CA LEU A 106 -70.62 -54.81 -19.04
C LEU A 106 -70.35 -55.46 -20.42
N GLY A 107 -70.79 -56.70 -20.62
CA GLY A 107 -70.64 -57.43 -21.88
C GLY A 107 -71.71 -57.12 -22.94
N TYR A 108 -72.73 -56.32 -22.61
CA TYR A 108 -73.81 -55.98 -23.52
C TYR A 108 -73.33 -55.05 -24.62
N THR A 109 -73.65 -55.38 -25.87
CA THR A 109 -73.34 -54.54 -27.04
C THR A 109 -74.49 -53.60 -27.30
N THR A 110 -74.23 -52.31 -27.17
CA THR A 110 -75.22 -51.25 -27.33
C THR A 110 -75.55 -50.99 -28.81
N ASN A 111 -76.55 -50.15 -29.08
CA ASN A 111 -76.93 -49.77 -30.45
C ASN A 111 -75.82 -49.05 -31.24
N SER A 112 -74.76 -48.58 -30.56
CA SER A 112 -73.57 -47.98 -31.19
C SER A 112 -72.55 -49.03 -31.67
N GLY A 113 -72.77 -50.33 -31.41
CA GLY A 113 -71.86 -51.41 -31.76
C GLY A 113 -70.69 -51.60 -30.80
N LEU A 114 -70.62 -50.80 -29.72
CA LEU A 114 -69.64 -50.91 -28.65
C LEU A 114 -70.24 -51.61 -27.43
N GLN A 115 -69.41 -52.35 -26.69
CA GLN A 115 -69.77 -52.91 -25.40
C GLN A 115 -69.86 -51.81 -24.34
N VAL A 116 -70.75 -51.96 -23.35
CA VAL A 116 -70.85 -51.03 -22.20
C VAL A 116 -69.49 -50.87 -21.52
N ARG A 117 -68.73 -51.97 -21.36
CA ARG A 117 -67.34 -51.94 -20.86
C ARG A 117 -66.44 -50.98 -21.64
N GLN A 118 -66.54 -50.98 -22.97
CA GLN A 118 -65.73 -50.11 -23.81
C GLN A 118 -66.20 -48.65 -23.75
N LEU A 119 -67.51 -48.41 -23.65
CA LEU A 119 -68.06 -47.06 -23.50
C LEU A 119 -67.61 -46.41 -22.18
N ILE A 120 -67.60 -47.16 -21.08
CA ILE A 120 -67.10 -46.68 -19.79
C ILE A 120 -65.61 -46.33 -19.87
N LEU A 121 -64.79 -47.21 -20.47
CA LEU A 121 -63.35 -46.94 -20.61
C LEU A 121 -63.05 -45.77 -21.55
N ASN A 122 -63.86 -45.57 -22.60
CA ASN A 122 -63.73 -44.42 -23.49
C ASN A 122 -64.07 -43.12 -22.74
N GLU A 123 -65.23 -43.06 -22.08
CA GLU A 123 -65.63 -41.87 -21.31
C GLU A 123 -64.63 -41.55 -20.20
N PHE A 124 -64.10 -42.57 -19.52
CA PHE A 124 -63.08 -42.41 -18.51
C PHE A 124 -61.77 -41.86 -19.09
N SER A 125 -61.39 -42.30 -20.31
CA SER A 125 -60.21 -41.76 -21.00
C SER A 125 -60.45 -40.33 -21.48
N ASP A 126 -61.62 -40.04 -22.05
CA ASP A 126 -62.03 -38.70 -22.47
C ASP A 126 -62.07 -37.73 -21.28
N ALA A 127 -62.48 -38.19 -20.09
CA ALA A 127 -62.45 -37.42 -18.86
C ALA A 127 -61.03 -37.02 -18.44
N VAL A 128 -60.07 -37.94 -18.59
CA VAL A 128 -58.64 -37.66 -18.35
C VAL A 128 -58.10 -36.68 -19.39
N GLU A 129 -58.38 -36.90 -20.67
CA GLU A 129 -57.92 -36.00 -21.74
C GLU A 129 -58.50 -34.60 -21.60
N SER A 130 -59.79 -34.47 -21.25
CA SER A 130 -60.44 -33.18 -21.01
C SER A 130 -59.82 -32.47 -19.80
N LEU A 131 -59.57 -33.19 -18.70
CA LEU A 131 -58.92 -32.62 -17.52
C LEU A 131 -57.50 -32.13 -17.85
N VAL A 132 -56.72 -32.91 -18.60
CA VAL A 132 -55.35 -32.51 -18.99
C VAL A 132 -55.36 -31.30 -19.92
N ASN A 133 -56.28 -31.26 -20.89
CA ASN A 133 -56.42 -30.13 -21.80
C ASN A 133 -56.90 -28.87 -21.07
N GLU A 134 -57.91 -28.99 -20.20
CA GLU A 134 -58.50 -27.86 -19.46
C GLU A 134 -57.57 -27.32 -18.35
N THR A 135 -56.87 -28.19 -17.63
CA THR A 135 -56.00 -27.80 -16.50
C THR A 135 -54.58 -27.45 -16.94
N TYR A 136 -54.00 -28.17 -17.92
CA TYR A 136 -52.59 -28.05 -18.30
C TYR A 136 -52.34 -27.62 -19.76
N GLY A 137 -53.38 -27.42 -20.57
CA GLY A 137 -53.23 -27.02 -21.98
C GLY A 137 -52.37 -27.98 -22.81
N GLY A 138 -52.28 -29.25 -22.37
CA GLY A 138 -51.39 -30.27 -22.92
C GLY A 138 -52.14 -31.43 -23.57
N SER A 139 -51.38 -32.39 -24.07
CA SER A 139 -51.89 -33.68 -24.55
C SER A 139 -51.46 -34.79 -23.60
N ALA A 140 -52.32 -35.79 -23.41
CA ALA A 140 -52.03 -36.99 -22.63
C ALA A 140 -52.14 -38.25 -23.49
N GLU A 141 -51.22 -39.19 -23.30
CA GLU A 141 -51.42 -40.59 -23.71
C GLU A 141 -52.03 -41.34 -22.53
N VAL A 142 -53.19 -41.95 -22.72
CA VAL A 142 -54.02 -42.50 -21.64
C VAL A 142 -54.16 -44.03 -21.75
N GLU A 143 -53.84 -44.74 -20.67
CA GLU A 143 -54.10 -46.18 -20.55
C GLU A 143 -55.12 -46.45 -19.43
N SER A 144 -56.35 -46.80 -19.81
CA SER A 144 -57.47 -47.00 -18.89
C SER A 144 -57.86 -48.48 -18.76
N GLN A 145 -58.11 -48.94 -17.54
CA GLN A 145 -58.54 -50.32 -17.24
C GLN A 145 -59.48 -50.38 -16.02
N ILE A 146 -60.28 -51.45 -15.96
CA ILE A 146 -61.05 -51.84 -14.75
C ILE A 146 -60.11 -52.61 -13.82
N VAL A 147 -60.15 -52.29 -12.53
CA VAL A 147 -59.29 -52.89 -11.51
C VAL A 147 -60.11 -53.38 -10.31
N ASN A 148 -59.60 -54.38 -9.60
CA ASN A 148 -60.29 -54.98 -8.45
C ASN A 148 -60.05 -54.22 -7.14
N GLN A 149 -59.18 -53.20 -7.16
CA GLN A 149 -58.87 -52.39 -5.99
C GLN A 149 -58.37 -51.01 -6.40
N VAL A 150 -58.83 -49.98 -5.69
CA VAL A 150 -58.35 -48.58 -5.78
C VAL A 150 -58.13 -48.00 -4.39
N THR A 151 -57.36 -46.92 -4.32
CA THR A 151 -57.11 -46.18 -3.08
C THR A 151 -57.82 -44.84 -3.14
N ILE A 152 -58.88 -44.69 -2.34
CA ILE A 152 -59.68 -43.47 -2.24
C ILE A 152 -59.60 -42.95 -0.81
N GLU A 153 -59.26 -41.67 -0.64
CA GLU A 153 -59.13 -41.02 0.69
C GLU A 153 -58.25 -41.83 1.68
N GLY A 154 -57.19 -42.47 1.17
CA GLY A 154 -56.24 -43.28 1.96
C GLY A 154 -56.77 -44.66 2.37
N GLN A 155 -57.93 -45.09 1.88
CA GLN A 155 -58.51 -46.41 2.12
C GLN A 155 -58.44 -47.28 0.86
N ASN A 156 -58.10 -48.55 1.06
CA ASN A 156 -58.13 -49.56 0.01
C ASN A 156 -59.57 -50.04 -0.18
N ILE A 157 -60.19 -49.65 -1.29
CA ILE A 157 -61.54 -50.07 -1.67
C ILE A 157 -61.43 -51.33 -2.53
N GLN A 158 -62.14 -52.39 -2.14
CA GLN A 158 -62.25 -53.61 -2.94
C GLN A 158 -63.44 -53.49 -3.89
N CYS A 159 -63.23 -53.89 -5.14
CA CYS A 159 -64.17 -53.70 -6.23
C CYS A 159 -64.27 -55.00 -7.03
N THR A 160 -65.39 -55.20 -7.70
CA THR A 160 -65.62 -56.36 -8.56
C THR A 160 -66.21 -55.92 -9.88
N ASP A 161 -65.81 -56.58 -10.97
CA ASP A 161 -66.45 -56.51 -12.28
C ASP A 161 -67.19 -57.81 -12.64
N ASP A 162 -67.26 -58.76 -11.70
CA ASP A 162 -68.00 -60.02 -11.87
C ASP A 162 -69.50 -59.78 -11.67
N MET A 163 -70.28 -60.24 -12.64
CA MET A 163 -71.75 -60.19 -12.65
C MET A 163 -72.42 -61.27 -11.79
N ASN A 164 -71.64 -62.16 -11.15
CA ASN A 164 -72.16 -63.26 -10.31
C ASN A 164 -71.74 -63.13 -8.84
N GLU A 165 -71.08 -62.04 -8.48
CA GLU A 165 -70.61 -61.76 -7.12
C GLU A 165 -70.99 -60.34 -6.69
N ASP A 166 -72.22 -59.90 -7.02
CA ASP A 166 -72.59 -58.50 -6.87
C ASP A 166 -73.88 -58.19 -6.09
N SER A 167 -74.75 -59.18 -5.87
CA SER A 167 -76.00 -59.00 -5.10
C SER A 167 -76.11 -59.90 -3.86
N ILE A 168 -77.00 -59.55 -2.91
CA ILE A 168 -77.30 -60.40 -1.74
C ILE A 168 -77.91 -61.75 -2.14
N ASP A 169 -78.62 -61.74 -3.27
CA ASP A 169 -79.33 -62.89 -3.81
C ASP A 169 -78.35 -63.93 -4.42
N GLU A 170 -77.15 -63.48 -4.78
CA GLU A 170 -76.05 -64.30 -5.29
C GLU A 170 -75.08 -64.74 -4.19
N VAL A 171 -74.65 -63.82 -3.31
CA VAL A 171 -73.64 -64.08 -2.27
C VAL A 171 -74.18 -63.76 -0.86
N LEU A 172 -74.17 -64.76 0.02
CA LEU A 172 -74.59 -64.61 1.42
C LEU A 172 -73.65 -63.67 2.20
N GLY A 173 -74.18 -62.53 2.63
CA GLY A 173 -73.48 -61.57 3.49
C GLY A 173 -73.35 -60.15 2.92
N LEU A 174 -73.72 -59.93 1.66
CA LEU A 174 -73.84 -58.60 1.05
C LEU A 174 -75.17 -57.92 1.46
N PRO A 175 -75.23 -56.58 1.56
CA PRO A 175 -76.49 -55.86 1.73
C PRO A 175 -77.26 -55.77 0.40
N ASN A 176 -78.60 -55.82 0.43
CA ASN A 176 -79.45 -55.53 -0.75
C ASN A 176 -79.34 -54.04 -1.12
N ASN A 177 -78.38 -53.68 -1.95
CA ASN A 177 -78.10 -52.31 -2.34
C ASN A 177 -77.45 -52.24 -3.74
N ALA A 178 -78.24 -51.83 -4.75
CA ALA A 178 -77.83 -51.68 -6.15
C ALA A 178 -76.62 -50.77 -6.44
N PHE A 179 -76.16 -49.99 -5.46
CA PHE A 179 -74.98 -49.12 -5.56
C PHE A 179 -73.68 -49.80 -5.05
N TYR A 180 -73.76 -51.03 -4.53
CA TYR A 180 -72.64 -51.78 -3.95
C TYR A 180 -72.60 -53.21 -4.50
N PRO A 181 -71.43 -53.89 -4.49
CA PRO A 181 -70.07 -53.33 -4.36
C PRO A 181 -69.79 -52.24 -5.42
N PRO A 182 -68.72 -51.43 -5.34
CA PRO A 182 -68.40 -50.48 -6.41
C PRO A 182 -67.66 -51.15 -7.58
N LEU A 183 -67.67 -50.49 -8.75
CA LEU A 183 -66.80 -50.79 -9.89
C LEU A 183 -65.65 -49.80 -9.88
N CYS A 184 -64.42 -50.28 -10.08
CA CYS A 184 -63.25 -49.42 -9.97
C CYS A 184 -62.46 -49.34 -11.27
N LEU A 185 -62.07 -48.13 -11.61
CA LEU A 185 -61.37 -47.78 -12.84
C LEU A 185 -60.04 -47.14 -12.46
N ARG A 186 -58.98 -47.48 -13.19
CA ARG A 186 -57.69 -46.82 -13.07
C ARG A 186 -57.16 -46.45 -14.43
N SER A 187 -56.71 -45.21 -14.54
CA SER A 187 -56.06 -44.66 -15.72
C SER A 187 -54.71 -44.07 -15.33
N VAL A 188 -53.71 -44.31 -16.17
CA VAL A 188 -52.40 -43.66 -16.06
C VAL A 188 -52.18 -42.85 -17.32
N ALA A 189 -51.82 -41.58 -17.15
CA ALA A 189 -51.54 -40.65 -18.23
C ALA A 189 -50.16 -40.00 -18.06
N GLN A 190 -49.42 -39.89 -19.17
CA GLN A 190 -48.22 -39.06 -19.22
C GLN A 190 -48.58 -37.71 -19.84
N ILE A 191 -48.39 -36.64 -19.07
CA ILE A 191 -48.72 -35.28 -19.45
C ILE A 191 -47.42 -34.56 -19.81
N GLN A 192 -47.38 -34.02 -21.03
CA GLN A 192 -46.36 -33.05 -21.43
C GLN A 192 -46.94 -31.64 -21.29
N VAL A 193 -46.36 -30.86 -20.38
CA VAL A 193 -46.82 -29.50 -20.05
C VAL A 193 -46.10 -28.49 -20.95
N GLY A 194 -46.85 -27.51 -21.48
CA GLY A 194 -46.27 -26.38 -22.20
C GLY A 194 -45.51 -25.43 -21.27
N SER A 195 -44.48 -24.75 -21.79
CA SER A 195 -43.59 -23.85 -21.04
C SER A 195 -44.30 -22.70 -20.30
N ASP A 196 -45.56 -22.42 -20.62
CA ASP A 196 -46.29 -21.22 -20.19
C ASP A 196 -46.84 -21.32 -18.75
N ILE A 197 -46.97 -22.53 -18.17
CA ILE A 197 -47.62 -22.73 -16.86
C ILE A 197 -46.78 -22.25 -15.67
N LEU A 198 -45.45 -22.23 -15.82
CA LEU A 198 -44.53 -21.76 -14.78
C LEU A 198 -44.24 -20.27 -14.87
N GLY A 199 -44.91 -19.54 -15.77
CA GLY A 199 -44.73 -18.10 -15.94
C GLY A 199 -43.39 -17.69 -16.57
N VAL A 200 -42.65 -18.62 -17.17
CA VAL A 200 -41.38 -18.39 -17.87
C VAL A 200 -41.64 -18.40 -19.38
N THR A 201 -41.76 -17.22 -20.00
CA THR A 201 -42.05 -17.11 -21.43
C THR A 201 -40.76 -17.15 -22.27
N GLY A 202 -40.61 -18.12 -23.17
CA GLY A 202 -39.55 -18.11 -24.20
C GLY A 202 -39.29 -19.47 -24.85
N SER A 203 -39.30 -19.54 -26.19
CA SER A 203 -39.26 -20.80 -26.97
C SER A 203 -37.88 -21.47 -27.10
N THR A 204 -36.88 -21.04 -26.33
CA THR A 204 -35.49 -21.57 -26.36
C THR A 204 -34.89 -21.79 -24.97
N ILE A 205 -35.67 -21.61 -23.90
CA ILE A 205 -35.20 -21.63 -22.50
C ILE A 205 -35.21 -23.07 -21.99
N ASP A 206 -34.12 -23.53 -21.38
CA ASP A 206 -34.13 -24.74 -20.53
C ASP A 206 -34.82 -24.39 -19.20
N VAL A 207 -36.16 -24.36 -19.25
CA VAL A 207 -37.03 -23.95 -18.13
C VAL A 207 -36.77 -24.81 -16.89
N GLU A 208 -36.39 -26.07 -17.10
CA GLU A 208 -36.07 -27.00 -16.02
C GLU A 208 -34.83 -26.55 -15.26
N ARG A 209 -33.75 -26.27 -15.97
CA ARG A 209 -32.49 -25.86 -15.36
C ARG A 209 -32.62 -24.51 -14.65
N ALA A 210 -33.32 -23.55 -15.26
CA ALA A 210 -33.61 -22.26 -14.64
C ALA A 210 -34.46 -22.41 -13.36
N PHE A 211 -35.48 -23.27 -13.38
CA PHE A 211 -36.32 -23.54 -12.21
C PHE A 211 -35.54 -24.21 -11.08
N GLN A 212 -34.68 -25.19 -11.38
CA GLN A 212 -33.77 -25.78 -10.39
C GLN A 212 -32.84 -24.73 -9.79
N GLY A 213 -32.23 -23.86 -10.61
CA GLY A 213 -31.34 -22.80 -10.14
C GLY A 213 -32.04 -21.77 -9.23
N LEU A 214 -33.26 -21.34 -9.58
CA LEU A 214 -34.06 -20.48 -8.71
C LEU A 214 -34.29 -21.12 -7.34
N LEU A 215 -34.74 -22.37 -7.31
CA LEU A 215 -34.97 -23.08 -6.05
C LEU A 215 -33.66 -23.24 -5.27
N THR A 216 -32.58 -23.69 -5.91
CA THR A 216 -31.26 -23.89 -5.26
C THR A 216 -30.70 -22.59 -4.69
N MET A 217 -30.93 -21.45 -5.31
CA MET A 217 -30.57 -20.13 -4.76
C MET A 217 -31.40 -19.74 -3.51
N GLY A 218 -32.50 -20.44 -3.24
CA GLY A 218 -33.40 -20.19 -2.10
C GLY A 218 -34.71 -19.52 -2.48
N ALA A 219 -35.02 -19.36 -3.77
CA ALA A 219 -36.27 -18.74 -4.21
C ALA A 219 -37.50 -19.59 -3.85
N SER A 220 -38.62 -18.93 -3.61
CA SER A 220 -39.94 -19.55 -3.48
C SER A 220 -40.77 -19.23 -4.73
N VAL A 221 -41.16 -20.27 -5.48
CA VAL A 221 -41.90 -20.09 -6.74
C VAL A 221 -43.36 -20.48 -6.55
N THR A 222 -44.27 -19.55 -6.82
CA THR A 222 -45.72 -19.79 -6.73
C THR A 222 -46.33 -20.07 -8.09
N SER A 223 -46.97 -21.22 -8.23
CA SER A 223 -47.69 -21.62 -9.46
C SER A 223 -49.19 -21.70 -9.19
N ASN A 224 -50.00 -21.22 -10.13
CA ASN A 224 -51.46 -21.21 -10.05
C ASN A 224 -52.05 -22.21 -11.06
N PHE A 225 -53.08 -22.96 -10.66
CA PHE A 225 -53.80 -23.89 -11.53
C PHE A 225 -55.26 -24.02 -11.10
N THR A 226 -56.09 -24.62 -11.94
CA THR A 226 -57.52 -24.81 -11.67
C THR A 226 -57.85 -26.30 -11.58
N LEU A 227 -58.46 -26.69 -10.45
CA LEU A 227 -58.99 -28.02 -10.21
C LEU A 227 -60.43 -28.10 -10.74
N VAL A 228 -60.75 -29.20 -11.42
CA VAL A 228 -62.07 -29.43 -12.04
C VAL A 228 -62.70 -30.69 -11.45
N SER A 229 -63.89 -30.57 -10.87
CA SER A 229 -64.69 -31.72 -10.40
C SER A 229 -66.09 -31.69 -10.99
N ARG A 230 -66.57 -32.83 -11.50
CA ARG A 230 -67.89 -32.98 -12.13
C ARG A 230 -69.02 -33.11 -11.09
N ALA A 231 -70.25 -32.78 -11.46
CA ALA A 231 -71.40 -33.01 -10.58
C ALA A 231 -71.57 -34.50 -10.26
N GLY A 232 -71.83 -34.84 -9.00
CA GLY A 232 -71.89 -36.23 -8.55
C GLY A 232 -70.52 -36.87 -8.27
N HIS A 233 -69.42 -36.13 -8.47
CA HIS A 233 -68.08 -36.58 -8.12
C HIS A 233 -67.61 -35.96 -6.81
N ARG A 234 -66.93 -36.76 -6.00
CA ARG A 234 -66.08 -36.26 -4.91
C ARG A 234 -64.64 -36.60 -5.24
N SER A 235 -63.83 -35.58 -5.45
CA SER A 235 -62.51 -35.70 -6.04
C SER A 235 -61.43 -35.22 -5.08
N THR A 236 -60.48 -36.11 -4.80
CA THR A 236 -59.24 -35.80 -4.09
C THR A 236 -58.14 -35.60 -5.12
N PHE A 237 -57.46 -34.46 -5.08
CA PHE A 237 -56.30 -34.15 -5.92
C PHE A 237 -55.06 -34.12 -5.04
N GLU A 238 -54.01 -34.85 -5.41
CA GLU A 238 -52.70 -34.82 -4.75
C GLU A 238 -51.62 -34.48 -5.77
N LEU A 239 -50.79 -33.47 -5.49
CA LEU A 239 -49.66 -33.06 -6.32
C LEU A 239 -48.34 -33.31 -5.58
N ILE A 240 -47.56 -34.24 -6.12
CA ILE A 240 -46.23 -34.61 -5.64
C ILE A 240 -45.19 -33.82 -6.46
N PRO A 241 -44.38 -32.96 -5.81
CA PRO A 241 -43.35 -32.18 -6.49
C PRO A 241 -42.15 -33.05 -6.93
N PRO A 242 -41.32 -32.57 -7.88
CA PRO A 242 -40.13 -33.29 -8.31
C PRO A 242 -39.13 -33.49 -7.17
N ASN A 243 -38.16 -34.39 -7.38
CA ASN A 243 -37.24 -34.84 -6.33
C ASN A 243 -36.34 -33.73 -5.74
N TYR A 244 -36.16 -32.61 -6.43
CA TYR A 244 -35.39 -31.45 -5.97
C TYR A 244 -36.26 -30.36 -5.33
N ALA A 245 -37.59 -30.50 -5.28
CA ALA A 245 -38.51 -29.49 -4.78
C ALA A 245 -39.42 -30.03 -3.66
N THR A 246 -39.90 -29.16 -2.79
CA THR A 246 -40.88 -29.46 -1.74
C THR A 246 -41.89 -28.33 -1.64
N LEU A 247 -43.15 -28.64 -1.34
CA LEU A 247 -44.16 -27.61 -1.20
C LEU A 247 -44.09 -26.96 0.19
N SER A 248 -44.02 -25.63 0.22
CA SER A 248 -43.99 -24.82 1.46
C SER A 248 -45.38 -24.30 1.83
N SER A 249 -46.21 -24.02 0.83
CA SER A 249 -47.59 -23.57 1.04
C SER A 249 -48.52 -24.02 -0.10
N VAL A 250 -49.82 -24.14 0.22
CA VAL A 250 -50.88 -24.44 -0.75
C VAL A 250 -52.07 -23.51 -0.54
N GLY A 251 -52.59 -22.95 -1.64
CA GLY A 251 -53.79 -22.12 -1.66
C GLY A 251 -55.04 -22.90 -2.06
N GLY A 252 -56.19 -22.21 -2.16
CA GLY A 252 -57.43 -22.81 -2.69
C GLY A 252 -58.09 -23.87 -1.79
N GLY A 253 -57.85 -23.83 -0.47
CA GLY A 253 -58.42 -24.78 0.48
C GLY A 253 -57.70 -26.13 0.57
N GLY A 254 -56.50 -26.24 0.00
CA GLY A 254 -55.65 -27.44 0.12
C GLY A 254 -54.96 -27.58 1.46
N THR A 255 -54.37 -28.76 1.68
CA THR A 255 -53.54 -29.08 2.85
C THR A 255 -52.20 -29.68 2.42
N LEU A 256 -51.15 -29.45 3.19
CA LEU A 256 -49.83 -30.05 2.95
C LEU A 256 -49.80 -31.46 3.53
N VAL A 257 -49.38 -32.44 2.74
CA VAL A 257 -49.22 -33.83 3.15
C VAL A 257 -47.73 -34.15 3.24
N PRO A 258 -47.21 -34.46 4.45
CA PRO A 258 -45.79 -34.77 4.63
C PRO A 258 -45.47 -36.19 4.17
N HIS A 259 -44.40 -36.32 3.40
CA HIS A 259 -43.84 -37.55 2.89
C HIS A 259 -42.40 -37.74 3.34
N GLN A 260 -41.95 -38.99 3.40
CA GLN A 260 -40.56 -39.32 3.72
C GLN A 260 -39.96 -40.24 2.64
N GLN A 261 -38.85 -39.82 2.04
CA GLN A 261 -38.05 -40.63 1.13
C GLN A 261 -36.67 -40.85 1.74
N GLY A 262 -36.47 -42.01 2.37
CA GLY A 262 -35.26 -42.26 3.16
C GLY A 262 -35.16 -41.31 4.36
N SER A 263 -34.08 -40.52 4.44
CA SER A 263 -33.88 -39.50 5.48
C SER A 263 -34.39 -38.11 5.10
N ILE A 264 -34.88 -37.91 3.86
CA ILE A 264 -35.32 -36.61 3.36
C ILE A 264 -36.85 -36.51 3.50
N GLN A 265 -37.31 -35.42 4.11
CA GLN A 265 -38.73 -35.09 4.20
C GLN A 265 -39.12 -34.11 3.10
N TYR A 266 -40.32 -34.27 2.54
CA TYR A 266 -40.88 -33.31 1.59
C TYR A 266 -42.40 -33.27 1.75
N ASN A 267 -43.02 -32.18 1.33
CA ASN A 267 -44.48 -32.05 1.35
C ASN A 267 -45.04 -32.10 -0.07
N SER A 268 -46.19 -32.74 -0.19
CA SER A 268 -47.09 -32.66 -1.35
C SER A 268 -48.33 -31.82 -1.00
N GLY A 269 -49.10 -31.43 -2.00
CA GLY A 269 -50.33 -30.67 -1.81
C GLY A 269 -51.54 -31.54 -2.06
N SER A 270 -52.56 -31.47 -1.20
CA SER A 270 -53.80 -32.22 -1.36
C SER A 270 -55.03 -31.32 -1.26
N TRP A 271 -55.97 -31.49 -2.19
CA TRP A 271 -57.25 -30.77 -2.24
C TRP A 271 -58.39 -31.75 -2.33
N VAL A 272 -59.49 -31.47 -1.63
CA VAL A 272 -60.72 -32.26 -1.72
C VAL A 272 -61.83 -31.34 -2.21
N THR A 273 -62.51 -31.78 -3.27
CA THR A 273 -63.67 -31.10 -3.84
C THR A 273 -64.88 -32.02 -3.76
N ASP A 274 -66.03 -31.47 -3.37
CA ASP A 274 -67.26 -32.23 -3.18
C ASP A 274 -68.36 -31.72 -4.11
N GLY A 275 -68.62 -32.50 -5.16
CA GLY A 275 -69.67 -32.27 -6.14
C GLY A 275 -70.95 -33.07 -5.89
N PHE A 276 -71.09 -33.81 -4.78
CA PHE A 276 -72.27 -34.66 -4.52
C PHE A 276 -73.59 -33.88 -4.39
N SER A 277 -73.51 -32.60 -4.03
CA SER A 277 -74.68 -31.72 -3.85
C SER A 277 -75.04 -30.88 -5.09
N LEU A 278 -74.29 -31.03 -6.19
CA LEU A 278 -74.54 -30.30 -7.43
C LEU A 278 -75.67 -30.96 -8.24
N LEU A 279 -76.49 -30.12 -8.88
CA LEU A 279 -77.61 -30.55 -9.72
C LEU A 279 -77.26 -30.42 -11.21
N GLY A 280 -77.52 -31.47 -11.99
CA GLY A 280 -77.28 -31.49 -13.45
C GLY A 280 -75.80 -31.60 -13.82
N ASP A 281 -75.41 -31.22 -15.04
CA ASP A 281 -74.06 -31.40 -15.61
C ASP A 281 -73.04 -30.30 -15.21
N GLY A 282 -73.18 -29.71 -14.02
CA GLY A 282 -72.31 -28.59 -13.60
C GLY A 282 -70.92 -29.04 -13.13
N ASN A 283 -69.86 -28.29 -13.48
CA ASN A 283 -68.50 -28.50 -12.95
C ASN A 283 -68.18 -27.52 -11.81
N THR A 284 -67.53 -28.00 -10.75
CA THR A 284 -66.86 -27.17 -9.75
C THR A 284 -65.46 -26.82 -10.25
N LEU A 285 -65.17 -25.52 -10.35
CA LEU A 285 -63.85 -24.99 -10.65
C LEU A 285 -63.25 -24.38 -9.38
N THR A 286 -62.12 -24.91 -8.91
CA THR A 286 -61.41 -24.38 -7.74
C THR A 286 -60.05 -23.87 -8.16
N ASN A 287 -59.81 -22.57 -8.01
CA ASN A 287 -58.48 -21.99 -8.22
C ASN A 287 -57.58 -22.37 -7.04
N ALA A 288 -56.49 -23.07 -7.35
CA ALA A 288 -55.47 -23.50 -6.40
C ALA A 288 -54.13 -22.87 -6.74
N SER A 289 -53.28 -22.79 -5.72
CA SER A 289 -51.89 -22.35 -5.88
C SER A 289 -50.97 -23.22 -5.05
N ILE A 290 -49.73 -23.36 -5.50
CA ILE A 290 -48.67 -24.06 -4.79
C ILE A 290 -47.45 -23.15 -4.71
N THR A 291 -46.78 -23.13 -3.56
CA THR A 291 -45.46 -22.52 -3.43
C THR A 291 -44.42 -23.60 -3.26
N SER A 292 -43.44 -23.63 -4.17
CA SER A 292 -42.37 -24.62 -4.22
C SER A 292 -41.06 -24.02 -3.73
N ASN A 293 -40.36 -24.75 -2.86
CA ASN A 293 -39.03 -24.43 -2.35
C ASN A 293 -38.08 -25.61 -2.64
N PHE A 294 -36.77 -25.39 -2.53
CA PHE A 294 -35.78 -26.45 -2.75
C PHE A 294 -35.84 -27.55 -1.67
N ARG A 295 -35.68 -28.80 -2.10
CA ARG A 295 -35.61 -29.97 -1.23
C ARG A 295 -34.14 -30.26 -0.89
N ASN A 296 -33.73 -29.87 0.31
CA ASN A 296 -32.37 -30.11 0.80
C ASN A 296 -32.04 -31.61 0.84
N GLY A 297 -30.86 -31.97 0.33
CA GLY A 297 -30.38 -33.34 0.23
C GLY A 297 -28.86 -33.40 0.30
N THR A 298 -28.21 -33.82 -0.79
CA THR A 298 -26.73 -33.76 -0.92
C THR A 298 -26.24 -32.35 -1.22
N THR A 299 -27.04 -31.60 -1.99
CA THR A 299 -26.91 -30.16 -2.16
C THR A 299 -27.95 -29.48 -1.28
N ASN A 300 -27.60 -28.35 -0.72
CA ASN A 300 -28.51 -27.52 0.07
C ASN A 300 -28.83 -26.26 -0.72
N SER A 301 -29.97 -25.65 -0.43
CA SER A 301 -30.22 -24.29 -0.88
C SER A 301 -29.16 -23.35 -0.32
N VAL A 302 -28.80 -22.32 -1.08
CA VAL A 302 -27.96 -21.23 -0.62
C VAL A 302 -28.56 -20.63 0.64
N PHE A 303 -27.70 -20.31 1.60
CA PHE A 303 -28.04 -19.60 2.82
C PHE A 303 -26.95 -18.57 3.05
N ILE A 304 -27.34 -17.32 3.26
CA ILE A 304 -26.45 -16.18 3.44
C ILE A 304 -26.76 -15.57 4.81
N ASP A 305 -25.72 -15.37 5.62
CA ASP A 305 -25.82 -14.64 6.88
C ASP A 305 -25.36 -13.19 6.64
N GLU A 306 -26.33 -12.28 6.53
CA GLU A 306 -26.07 -10.85 6.26
C GLU A 306 -25.23 -10.14 7.34
N ASN A 307 -24.90 -10.77 8.47
CA ASN A 307 -24.00 -10.20 9.49
C ASN A 307 -22.53 -10.69 9.34
N VAL A 308 -22.27 -11.63 8.43
CA VAL A 308 -20.96 -12.27 8.27
C VAL A 308 -20.52 -12.27 6.81
N ASP A 309 -21.44 -12.56 5.90
CA ASP A 309 -21.16 -12.65 4.47
C ASP A 309 -21.20 -11.26 3.83
N HIS A 310 -20.16 -10.91 3.07
CA HIS A 310 -20.11 -9.66 2.31
C HIS A 310 -20.84 -9.83 0.97
N GLY A 311 -21.79 -8.93 0.70
CA GLY A 311 -22.56 -8.92 -0.54
C GLY A 311 -21.81 -8.28 -1.70
N ILE A 312 -21.07 -7.21 -1.42
CA ILE A 312 -20.33 -6.44 -2.41
C ILE A 312 -18.90 -6.20 -1.91
N SER A 313 -17.94 -6.28 -2.83
CA SER A 313 -16.57 -5.82 -2.59
C SER A 313 -16.24 -4.71 -3.60
N ILE A 314 -15.73 -3.57 -3.12
CA ILE A 314 -15.40 -2.41 -3.95
C ILE A 314 -13.89 -2.16 -3.89
N TYR A 315 -13.25 -2.22 -5.04
CA TYR A 315 -11.85 -1.88 -5.23
C TYR A 315 -11.77 -0.55 -5.98
N ALA A 316 -11.38 0.51 -5.29
CA ALA A 316 -11.21 1.84 -5.86
C ALA A 316 -9.72 2.16 -6.03
N GLU A 317 -9.32 2.62 -7.22
CA GLU A 317 -7.99 3.13 -7.50
C GLU A 317 -8.08 4.63 -7.81
N VAL A 318 -7.45 5.47 -6.99
CA VAL A 318 -7.36 6.92 -7.16
C VAL A 318 -5.96 7.25 -7.68
N ASP A 319 -5.87 7.70 -8.93
CA ASP A 319 -4.61 8.15 -9.51
C ASP A 319 -4.40 9.65 -9.25
N LEU A 320 -3.48 9.98 -8.35
CA LEU A 320 -3.11 11.37 -8.01
C LEU A 320 -1.75 11.78 -8.60
N ARG A 321 -1.16 11.00 -9.51
CA ARG A 321 0.18 11.30 -10.05
C ARG A 321 0.25 12.63 -10.79
N ASP A 322 -0.84 13.03 -11.44
CA ASP A 322 -1.03 14.35 -12.03
C ASP A 322 -2.23 15.04 -11.36
N GLY A 323 -1.95 15.96 -10.43
CA GLY A 323 -3.00 16.67 -9.68
C GLY A 323 -3.95 17.53 -10.53
N THR A 324 -3.64 17.74 -11.82
CA THR A 324 -4.52 18.43 -12.77
C THR A 324 -5.40 17.50 -13.61
N HIS A 325 -5.05 16.21 -13.68
CA HIS A 325 -5.78 15.17 -14.42
C HIS A 325 -5.90 13.90 -13.59
N SER A 326 -6.31 14.03 -12.33
CA SER A 326 -6.56 12.90 -11.45
C SER A 326 -7.74 12.09 -11.97
N SER A 327 -7.70 10.78 -11.76
CA SER A 327 -8.78 9.88 -12.15
C SER A 327 -9.08 8.86 -11.06
N LEU A 328 -10.35 8.52 -10.90
CA LEU A 328 -10.80 7.44 -10.04
C LEU A 328 -11.31 6.31 -10.92
N SER A 329 -10.84 5.09 -10.71
CA SER A 329 -11.47 3.88 -11.25
C SER A 329 -11.99 3.02 -10.12
N ALA A 330 -13.16 2.42 -10.28
CA ALA A 330 -13.74 1.52 -9.29
C ALA A 330 -14.17 0.22 -9.96
N GLU A 331 -13.84 -0.89 -9.31
CA GLU A 331 -14.28 -2.23 -9.62
C GLU A 331 -15.19 -2.70 -8.47
N MET A 332 -16.43 -3.07 -8.81
CA MET A 332 -17.44 -3.54 -7.88
C MET A 332 -17.75 -5.01 -8.18
N ASP A 333 -17.37 -5.87 -7.25
CA ASP A 333 -17.65 -7.30 -7.27
C ASP A 333 -18.95 -7.57 -6.51
N ILE A 334 -19.98 -8.05 -7.23
CA ILE A 334 -21.24 -8.46 -6.62
C ILE A 334 -21.20 -9.96 -6.40
N HIS A 335 -21.18 -10.37 -5.13
CA HIS A 335 -21.34 -11.76 -4.70
C HIS A 335 -22.81 -12.13 -4.54
N TYR A 336 -23.57 -11.26 -3.87
CA TYR A 336 -25.02 -11.34 -3.79
C TYR A 336 -25.66 -9.98 -3.48
N LEU A 337 -26.95 -9.85 -3.77
CA LEU A 337 -27.77 -8.72 -3.33
C LEU A 337 -28.95 -9.26 -2.50
N PRO A 338 -29.16 -8.77 -1.26
CA PRO A 338 -30.24 -9.22 -0.40
C PRO A 338 -31.59 -8.64 -0.84
N LYS A 339 -32.68 -9.24 -0.35
CA LYS A 339 -34.06 -8.81 -0.68
C LYS A 339 -34.31 -7.33 -0.44
N SER A 340 -33.76 -6.74 0.61
CA SER A 340 -33.89 -5.30 0.90
C SER A 340 -33.44 -4.42 -0.27
N VAL A 341 -32.26 -4.71 -0.82
CA VAL A 341 -31.70 -4.00 -1.98
C VAL A 341 -32.54 -4.23 -3.23
N LEU A 342 -32.98 -5.47 -3.46
CA LEU A 342 -33.82 -5.80 -4.61
C LEU A 342 -35.18 -5.09 -4.54
N ASP A 343 -35.81 -5.05 -3.37
CA ASP A 343 -37.08 -4.37 -3.15
C ASP A 343 -36.94 -2.84 -3.32
N ASP A 344 -35.84 -2.25 -2.82
CA ASP A 344 -35.52 -0.83 -2.97
C ASP A 344 -35.28 -0.44 -4.44
N TRP A 345 -34.62 -1.31 -5.21
CA TRP A 345 -34.44 -1.15 -6.66
C TRP A 345 -35.72 -1.43 -7.46
N GLY A 346 -36.78 -1.94 -6.81
CA GLY A 346 -38.01 -2.37 -7.47
C GLY A 346 -37.80 -3.56 -8.41
N PHE A 347 -36.76 -4.35 -8.16
CA PHE A 347 -36.39 -5.50 -8.96
C PHE A 347 -37.29 -6.70 -8.64
N SER A 348 -37.83 -7.33 -9.68
CA SER A 348 -38.54 -8.62 -9.55
C SER A 348 -38.23 -9.51 -10.75
N LEU A 349 -38.03 -10.81 -10.50
CA LEU A 349 -37.85 -11.80 -11.56
C LEU A 349 -39.21 -12.31 -12.05
N GLY A 350 -39.42 -12.23 -13.36
CA GLY A 350 -40.65 -12.70 -14.02
C GLY A 350 -41.89 -11.86 -13.72
N ASN A 351 -43.08 -12.46 -13.80
CA ASN A 351 -44.37 -11.77 -13.61
C ASN A 351 -44.77 -11.61 -12.12
N GLY A 352 -43.82 -11.58 -11.18
CA GLY A 352 -44.07 -11.43 -9.74
C GLY A 352 -44.45 -12.72 -8.99
N ASN A 353 -44.33 -13.89 -9.62
CA ASN A 353 -44.62 -15.20 -9.02
C ASN A 353 -43.42 -15.83 -8.30
N ILE A 354 -42.24 -15.21 -8.40
CA ILE A 354 -40.97 -15.68 -7.84
C ILE A 354 -40.59 -14.74 -6.71
N GLU A 355 -40.48 -15.27 -5.49
CA GLU A 355 -39.97 -14.53 -4.35
C GLU A 355 -38.51 -14.92 -4.09
N LEU A 356 -37.63 -13.92 -4.10
CA LEU A 356 -36.19 -14.08 -3.85
C LEU A 356 -35.84 -13.59 -2.45
N PRO A 357 -35.11 -14.37 -1.64
CA PRO A 357 -34.47 -13.86 -0.43
C PRO A 357 -33.20 -13.04 -0.75
N TRP A 358 -32.54 -13.39 -1.86
CA TRP A 358 -31.36 -12.72 -2.42
C TRP A 358 -31.17 -13.17 -3.86
N ILE A 359 -30.34 -12.45 -4.62
CA ILE A 359 -29.81 -12.89 -5.91
C ILE A 359 -28.29 -12.99 -5.82
N THR A 360 -27.73 -14.17 -6.06
CA THR A 360 -26.28 -14.38 -6.08
C THR A 360 -25.68 -14.05 -7.44
N SER A 361 -24.36 -14.02 -7.54
CA SER A 361 -23.65 -13.87 -8.82
C SER A 361 -24.02 -14.96 -9.83
N ASP A 362 -24.11 -16.23 -9.41
CA ASP A 362 -24.67 -17.33 -10.23
C ASP A 362 -26.14 -17.09 -10.61
N GLY A 363 -26.93 -16.52 -9.69
CA GLY A 363 -28.31 -16.11 -9.95
C GLY A 363 -28.42 -15.06 -11.06
N ILE A 364 -27.55 -14.03 -11.05
CA ILE A 364 -27.48 -12.99 -12.09
C ILE A 364 -27.09 -13.62 -13.43
N ARG A 365 -26.07 -14.50 -13.46
CA ARG A 365 -25.64 -15.21 -14.67
C ARG A 365 -26.75 -16.07 -15.25
N MET A 366 -27.42 -16.87 -14.41
CA MET A 366 -28.57 -17.68 -14.79
C MET A 366 -29.70 -16.81 -15.37
N ALA A 367 -30.07 -15.74 -14.68
CA ALA A 367 -31.16 -14.87 -15.10
C ALA A 367 -30.82 -14.16 -16.44
N HIS A 368 -29.55 -13.80 -16.66
CA HIS A 368 -29.09 -13.24 -17.92
C HIS A 368 -29.15 -14.27 -19.06
N GLU A 369 -28.61 -15.48 -18.86
CA GLU A 369 -28.57 -16.53 -19.89
C GLU A 369 -29.97 -16.92 -20.37
N TYR A 370 -30.92 -17.02 -19.45
CA TYR A 370 -32.30 -17.40 -19.77
C TYR A 370 -33.22 -16.22 -20.10
N GLY A 371 -32.69 -15.00 -20.19
CA GLY A 371 -33.45 -13.80 -20.55
C GLY A 371 -34.49 -13.37 -19.51
N LEU A 372 -34.34 -13.81 -18.25
CA LEU A 372 -35.13 -13.36 -17.11
C LEU A 372 -34.68 -11.97 -16.60
N LEU A 373 -33.44 -11.58 -16.93
CA LEU A 373 -32.81 -10.32 -16.57
C LEU A 373 -32.28 -9.61 -17.81
N ASN A 374 -32.65 -8.34 -17.98
CA ASN A 374 -31.99 -7.44 -18.92
C ASN A 374 -30.90 -6.67 -18.16
N LEU A 375 -29.64 -6.84 -18.57
CA LEU A 375 -28.49 -6.28 -17.88
C LEU A 375 -28.41 -4.75 -17.97
N ASP A 376 -28.81 -4.17 -19.10
CA ASP A 376 -28.78 -2.69 -19.26
C ASP A 376 -29.77 -2.06 -18.27
N ASN A 377 -30.99 -2.60 -18.21
CA ASN A 377 -31.99 -2.15 -17.23
C ASN A 377 -31.54 -2.38 -15.79
N PHE A 378 -30.82 -3.46 -15.51
CA PHE A 378 -30.34 -3.78 -14.17
C PHE A 378 -29.19 -2.86 -13.74
N SER A 379 -28.27 -2.53 -14.65
CA SER A 379 -27.21 -1.55 -14.40
C SER A 379 -27.78 -0.13 -14.20
N ASP A 380 -28.81 0.24 -14.94
CA ASP A 380 -29.51 1.53 -14.78
C ASP A 380 -30.25 1.68 -13.44
N MET A 381 -30.53 0.57 -12.73
CA MET A 381 -31.15 0.60 -11.40
C MET A 381 -30.16 1.00 -10.30
N ILE A 382 -28.85 0.93 -10.55
CA ILE A 382 -27.84 1.31 -9.56
C ILE A 382 -27.86 2.84 -9.41
N PRO A 383 -28.16 3.37 -8.22
CA PRO A 383 -28.25 4.81 -8.00
C PRO A 383 -26.85 5.44 -7.94
N LEU A 384 -26.21 5.64 -9.09
CA LEU A 384 -24.86 6.21 -9.19
C LEU A 384 -24.76 7.59 -8.55
N GLY A 385 -25.83 8.37 -8.55
CA GLY A 385 -25.86 9.69 -7.89
C GLY A 385 -25.66 9.63 -6.37
N ASP A 386 -26.07 8.53 -5.73
CA ASP A 386 -25.82 8.33 -4.29
C ASP A 386 -24.35 7.98 -4.05
N LEU A 387 -23.72 7.20 -4.95
CA LEU A 387 -22.29 6.91 -4.90
C LEU A 387 -21.43 8.15 -5.18
N GLU A 388 -21.83 8.99 -6.13
CA GLU A 388 -21.18 10.29 -6.40
C GLU A 388 -21.30 11.21 -5.18
N SER A 389 -22.46 11.21 -4.51
CA SER A 389 -22.68 12.00 -3.28
C SER A 389 -21.83 11.48 -2.11
N ALA A 390 -21.73 10.16 -1.95
CA ALA A 390 -20.88 9.50 -0.96
C ALA A 390 -19.39 9.82 -1.18
N LEU A 391 -18.96 9.80 -2.44
CA LEU A 391 -17.58 10.14 -2.80
C LEU A 391 -17.29 11.63 -2.57
N LEU A 392 -18.25 12.51 -2.87
CA LEU A 392 -18.16 13.94 -2.57
C LEU A 392 -18.07 14.18 -1.06
N SER A 393 -18.84 13.47 -0.23
CA SER A 393 -18.77 13.61 1.22
C SER A 393 -17.46 13.08 1.80
N ALA A 394 -16.93 11.98 1.27
CA ALA A 394 -15.68 11.39 1.74
C ALA A 394 -14.44 12.18 1.30
N SER A 395 -14.46 12.79 0.10
CA SER A 395 -13.28 13.41 -0.52
C SER A 395 -13.33 14.94 -0.60
N GLU A 396 -14.48 15.56 -0.33
CA GLU A 396 -14.76 16.99 -0.56
C GLU A 396 -14.44 17.45 -1.99
N THR A 397 -14.46 16.53 -2.96
CA THR A 397 -14.13 16.78 -4.36
C THR A 397 -15.30 16.36 -5.23
N GLU A 398 -15.74 17.23 -6.14
CA GLU A 398 -16.80 16.91 -7.09
C GLU A 398 -16.25 15.95 -8.15
N ILE A 399 -16.68 14.70 -8.11
CA ILE A 399 -16.25 13.64 -9.01
C ILE A 399 -17.47 13.12 -9.75
N THR A 400 -17.41 13.14 -11.09
CA THR A 400 -18.46 12.61 -11.97
C THR A 400 -18.04 11.24 -12.49
N MET A 401 -18.87 10.23 -12.26
CA MET A 401 -18.58 8.85 -12.66
C MET A 401 -19.16 8.55 -14.04
N ASN A 402 -18.40 7.83 -14.88
CA ASN A 402 -18.94 7.31 -16.13
C ASN A 402 -19.94 6.17 -15.85
N PRO A 403 -20.84 5.86 -16.81
CA PRO A 403 -21.74 4.72 -16.69
C PRO A 403 -20.97 3.42 -16.43
N VAL A 404 -21.56 2.57 -15.61
CA VAL A 404 -20.99 1.27 -15.25
C VAL A 404 -21.03 0.32 -16.44
N ILE A 405 -19.96 -0.47 -16.61
CA ILE A 405 -19.88 -1.52 -17.62
C ILE A 405 -19.56 -2.87 -16.96
N TRP A 406 -20.11 -3.96 -17.52
CA TRP A 406 -19.82 -5.32 -17.07
C TRP A 406 -18.43 -5.78 -17.52
N LYS A 407 -17.63 -6.30 -16.59
CA LYS A 407 -16.31 -6.86 -16.88
C LYS A 407 -16.44 -8.21 -17.58
N LEU A 408 -15.56 -8.46 -18.55
CA LEU A 408 -15.42 -9.77 -19.19
C LEU A 408 -14.87 -10.80 -18.20
N PRO A 409 -15.18 -12.10 -18.37
CA PRO A 409 -14.80 -13.10 -17.40
C PRO A 409 -13.29 -13.34 -17.34
N ASP A 410 -12.79 -13.53 -16.13
CA ASP A 410 -11.42 -13.92 -15.83
C ASP A 410 -11.38 -15.14 -14.87
N ALA A 411 -10.26 -15.37 -14.20
CA ALA A 411 -10.13 -16.50 -13.27
C ALA A 411 -10.86 -16.27 -11.93
N SER A 412 -11.15 -15.02 -11.58
CA SER A 412 -11.81 -14.59 -10.34
C SER A 412 -13.32 -14.48 -10.49
N GLY A 413 -13.84 -14.16 -11.68
CA GLY A 413 -15.27 -14.05 -11.90
C GLY A 413 -15.63 -13.36 -13.21
N GLY A 414 -16.71 -12.57 -13.18
CA GLY A 414 -17.22 -11.79 -14.31
C GLY A 414 -18.54 -12.29 -14.87
N LEU A 415 -19.15 -11.49 -15.75
CA LEU A 415 -20.53 -11.71 -16.22
C LEU A 415 -20.71 -13.03 -16.99
N ASN A 416 -19.78 -13.37 -17.89
CA ASN A 416 -19.86 -14.60 -18.69
C ASN A 416 -18.92 -15.69 -18.15
N PHE A 417 -18.69 -15.71 -16.83
CA PHE A 417 -17.86 -16.71 -16.19
C PHE A 417 -18.44 -18.11 -16.41
N THR A 418 -17.57 -19.07 -16.72
CA THR A 418 -17.98 -20.47 -16.95
C THR A 418 -17.25 -21.35 -15.95
N HIS A 419 -18.02 -22.08 -15.14
CA HIS A 419 -17.47 -23.01 -14.17
C HIS A 419 -16.74 -24.16 -14.86
N THR A 420 -15.59 -24.50 -14.29
CA THR A 420 -14.78 -25.63 -14.72
C THR A 420 -15.22 -26.90 -14.00
N PRO A 421 -15.51 -28.00 -14.73
CA PRO A 421 -16.04 -29.23 -14.14
C PRO A 421 -15.16 -29.78 -13.03
N SER A 422 -15.76 -30.12 -11.89
CA SER A 422 -15.10 -30.68 -10.69
C SER A 422 -14.05 -29.78 -10.01
N VAL A 423 -13.87 -28.54 -10.48
CA VAL A 423 -12.94 -27.57 -9.87
C VAL A 423 -13.71 -26.43 -9.24
N THR A 424 -14.53 -25.71 -10.00
CA THR A 424 -15.34 -24.59 -9.50
C THR A 424 -16.82 -24.93 -9.39
N CYS A 425 -17.24 -26.11 -9.85
CA CYS A 425 -18.59 -26.64 -9.68
C CYS A 425 -18.52 -28.18 -9.65
N ALA A 426 -19.42 -28.84 -8.91
CA ALA A 426 -19.43 -30.31 -8.84
C ALA A 426 -20.04 -30.97 -10.09
N GLU A 427 -20.60 -30.19 -11.01
CA GLU A 427 -21.12 -30.68 -12.28
C GLU A 427 -19.98 -31.17 -13.20
N LEU A 428 -20.31 -32.14 -14.07
CA LEU A 428 -19.35 -32.78 -14.99
C LEU A 428 -19.22 -32.07 -16.34
N VAL A 429 -19.99 -31.00 -16.54
CA VAL A 429 -20.02 -30.20 -17.78
C VAL A 429 -19.78 -28.73 -17.43
N PRO A 430 -19.17 -27.95 -18.35
CA PRO A 430 -19.00 -26.53 -18.14
C PRO A 430 -20.37 -25.84 -18.14
N VAL A 431 -20.61 -25.04 -17.12
CA VAL A 431 -21.89 -24.36 -16.87
C VAL A 431 -21.64 -22.91 -16.42
N THR A 432 -22.57 -22.01 -16.70
CA THR A 432 -22.53 -20.59 -16.30
C THR A 432 -22.96 -20.36 -14.85
N HIS A 433 -23.73 -21.30 -14.30
CA HIS A 433 -24.24 -21.32 -12.93
C HIS A 433 -24.27 -22.78 -12.46
N CYS A 434 -23.89 -23.02 -11.21
CA CYS A 434 -23.74 -24.36 -10.65
C CYS A 434 -25.03 -24.83 -9.96
N LEU A 435 -25.49 -26.07 -10.19
CA LEU A 435 -26.68 -26.63 -9.52
C LEU A 435 -26.35 -27.73 -8.50
N SER A 436 -25.08 -28.13 -8.39
CA SER A 436 -24.69 -29.27 -7.56
C SER A 436 -23.38 -29.04 -6.82
N GLY A 437 -23.26 -29.63 -5.63
CA GLY A 437 -22.12 -29.42 -4.73
C GLY A 437 -22.34 -28.29 -3.73
N SER A 438 -21.25 -27.85 -3.10
CA SER A 438 -21.24 -26.77 -2.11
C SER A 438 -21.36 -25.38 -2.74
N SER A 439 -20.90 -25.21 -3.99
CA SER A 439 -20.95 -23.94 -4.72
C SER A 439 -22.17 -23.80 -5.62
N ALA A 440 -23.24 -24.54 -5.32
CA ALA A 440 -24.44 -24.53 -6.12
C ALA A 440 -25.18 -23.19 -5.95
N MET A 441 -25.30 -22.42 -7.02
CA MET A 441 -25.91 -21.09 -7.09
C MET A 441 -25.31 -20.08 -6.10
N ASP A 442 -24.07 -20.28 -5.65
CA ASP A 442 -23.45 -19.43 -4.63
C ASP A 442 -22.90 -18.12 -5.21
N GLY A 443 -22.36 -17.28 -4.32
CA GLY A 443 -21.70 -16.02 -4.67
C GLY A 443 -20.19 -16.12 -4.88
N SER A 444 -19.57 -17.30 -4.85
CA SER A 444 -18.11 -17.46 -4.73
C SER A 444 -17.32 -16.79 -5.86
N PHE A 445 -17.89 -16.77 -7.07
CA PHE A 445 -17.30 -16.10 -8.24
C PHE A 445 -18.16 -14.88 -8.57
N PRO A 446 -17.77 -13.65 -8.20
CA PRO A 446 -18.62 -12.47 -8.33
C PRO A 446 -18.92 -12.13 -9.80
N VAL A 447 -19.99 -11.37 -10.01
CA VAL A 447 -20.18 -10.63 -11.27
C VAL A 447 -19.64 -9.22 -11.06
N THR A 448 -18.73 -8.82 -11.94
CA THR A 448 -17.95 -7.61 -11.75
C THR A 448 -18.41 -6.50 -12.66
N MET A 449 -18.51 -5.31 -12.09
CA MET A 449 -18.81 -4.07 -12.76
C MET A 449 -17.65 -3.10 -12.60
N VAL A 450 -17.31 -2.37 -13.66
CA VAL A 450 -16.24 -1.37 -13.61
C VAL A 450 -16.77 -0.02 -14.06
N THR A 451 -16.27 1.03 -13.42
CA THR A 451 -16.51 2.41 -13.79
C THR A 451 -15.24 3.23 -13.61
N SER A 452 -15.18 4.38 -14.27
CA SER A 452 -14.09 5.35 -14.13
C SER A 452 -14.67 6.75 -14.11
N SER A 453 -14.03 7.68 -13.42
CA SER A 453 -14.44 9.07 -13.39
C SER A 453 -14.02 9.81 -14.66
N GLU A 454 -14.65 10.95 -14.92
CA GLU A 454 -14.02 11.98 -15.74
C GLU A 454 -12.77 12.53 -15.02
N PRO A 455 -11.76 13.05 -15.74
CA PRO A 455 -10.60 13.66 -15.11
C PRO A 455 -11.00 14.84 -14.22
N PHE A 456 -10.51 14.87 -12.99
CA PHE A 456 -10.78 15.94 -12.02
C PHE A 456 -9.47 16.54 -11.48
N SER A 457 -9.56 17.76 -10.96
CA SER A 457 -8.44 18.42 -10.30
C SER A 457 -8.47 18.08 -8.82
N ALA A 458 -7.40 17.50 -8.30
CA ALA A 458 -7.21 17.28 -6.87
C ALA A 458 -5.76 17.55 -6.54
N ASP A 459 -5.51 18.58 -5.72
CA ASP A 459 -4.17 18.85 -5.22
C ASP A 459 -3.80 17.80 -4.16
N PRO A 460 -2.83 16.91 -4.42
CA PRO A 460 -2.44 15.88 -3.47
C PRO A 460 -1.96 16.48 -2.14
N LEU A 461 -1.33 17.66 -2.18
CA LEU A 461 -0.84 18.32 -0.97
C LEU A 461 -2.01 18.82 -0.12
N GLU A 462 -3.01 19.46 -0.74
CA GLU A 462 -4.22 19.88 -0.04
C GLU A 462 -4.90 18.68 0.63
N LYS A 463 -5.09 17.58 -0.10
CA LYS A 463 -5.71 16.36 0.44
C LYS A 463 -4.89 15.71 1.55
N LEU A 464 -3.57 15.64 1.41
CA LEU A 464 -2.68 15.17 2.48
C LEU A 464 -2.79 16.06 3.72
N THR A 465 -2.80 17.39 3.52
CA THR A 465 -2.93 18.34 4.63
C THR A 465 -4.29 18.23 5.30
N THR A 466 -5.39 17.99 4.57
CA THR A 466 -6.71 17.73 5.16
C THR A 466 -6.73 16.47 6.03
N LEU A 467 -6.07 15.39 5.59
CA LEU A 467 -5.92 14.17 6.40
C LEU A 467 -5.07 14.39 7.65
N ILE A 468 -4.19 15.39 7.64
CA ILE A 468 -3.26 15.74 8.72
C ILE A 468 -3.74 16.98 9.52
N SER A 469 -4.88 17.57 9.13
CA SER A 469 -5.37 18.85 9.64
C SER A 469 -5.82 18.73 11.10
N GLY A 470 -5.34 19.64 11.94
CA GLY A 470 -5.65 19.68 13.38
C GLY A 470 -4.43 19.52 14.30
N LYS A 471 -3.22 19.34 13.73
CA LYS A 471 -1.96 19.31 14.49
C LYS A 471 -1.15 20.60 14.28
N SER A 472 -0.65 21.14 15.38
CA SER A 472 0.18 22.35 15.41
C SER A 472 1.43 22.19 14.57
N GLY A 473 1.78 23.17 13.73
CA GLY A 473 3.07 23.24 13.02
C GLY A 473 3.02 23.01 11.50
N LEU A 474 1.93 22.48 10.95
CA LEU A 474 1.77 22.24 9.50
C LEU A 474 0.71 23.15 8.83
N GLU A 475 0.21 24.16 9.55
CA GLU A 475 -0.91 25.01 9.12
C GLU A 475 -0.64 25.86 7.85
N ASN A 476 0.63 26.06 7.48
CA ASN A 476 1.04 26.90 6.33
C ASN A 476 1.85 26.17 5.24
N VAL A 477 1.89 24.83 5.25
CA VAL A 477 2.73 24.05 4.31
C VAL A 477 2.27 24.18 2.86
N THR A 478 0.99 24.50 2.62
CA THR A 478 0.42 24.74 1.29
C THR A 478 1.00 25.96 0.57
N SER A 479 1.71 26.85 1.29
CA SER A 479 2.40 28.01 0.70
C SER A 479 3.80 27.71 0.16
N ILE A 480 4.32 26.51 0.45
CA ILE A 480 5.67 26.09 0.05
C ILE A 480 5.59 25.39 -1.32
N PRO A 481 6.50 25.69 -2.27
CA PRO A 481 6.58 24.99 -3.54
C PRO A 481 6.78 23.48 -3.37
N GLN A 482 6.19 22.69 -4.28
CA GLN A 482 6.27 21.23 -4.26
C GLN A 482 7.71 20.69 -4.24
N GLU A 483 8.63 21.36 -4.93
CA GLU A 483 10.05 21.00 -4.95
C GLU A 483 10.68 21.09 -3.55
N ASP A 484 10.36 22.15 -2.80
CA ASP A 484 10.90 22.38 -1.47
C ASP A 484 10.26 21.43 -0.43
N ILE A 485 8.99 21.07 -0.61
CA ILE A 485 8.33 20.04 0.20
C ILE A 485 8.95 18.66 -0.04
N SER A 486 9.26 18.33 -1.30
CA SER A 486 9.90 17.05 -1.64
C SER A 486 11.29 16.92 -0.99
N ALA A 487 12.04 18.03 -0.92
CA ALA A 487 13.32 18.08 -0.22
C ALA A 487 13.14 17.88 1.30
N LEU A 488 12.14 18.51 1.91
CA LEU A 488 11.82 18.31 3.32
C LEU A 488 11.41 16.86 3.64
N LEU A 489 10.50 16.29 2.84
CA LEU A 489 10.04 14.90 2.96
C LEU A 489 11.16 13.88 2.76
N SER A 490 12.27 14.25 2.11
CA SER A 490 13.44 13.36 2.01
C SER A 490 14.06 13.05 3.37
N VAL A 491 13.93 13.96 4.35
CA VAL A 491 14.49 13.80 5.70
C VAL A 491 13.40 13.48 6.73
N LEU A 492 12.18 13.92 6.44
CA LEU A 492 11.03 13.82 7.30
C LEU A 492 10.20 12.56 7.02
N VAL A 493 9.82 11.84 8.07
CA VAL A 493 8.76 10.83 8.01
C VAL A 493 7.59 11.29 8.86
N TYR A 494 6.43 11.50 8.24
CA TYR A 494 5.20 11.79 8.96
C TYR A 494 4.49 10.48 9.27
N GLN A 495 4.20 10.20 10.54
CA GLN A 495 3.53 8.96 10.96
C GLN A 495 2.20 9.25 11.64
N HIS A 496 1.15 8.54 11.24
CA HIS A 496 -0.19 8.67 11.79
C HIS A 496 -0.97 7.36 11.73
N GLN A 497 -1.95 7.19 12.63
CA GLN A 497 -2.96 6.13 12.54
C GLN A 497 -4.24 6.77 12.02
N LEU A 498 -4.60 6.46 10.78
CA LEU A 498 -5.78 7.02 10.13
C LEU A 498 -6.98 6.12 10.44
N ASP A 499 -8.00 6.70 11.08
CA ASP A 499 -9.30 6.04 11.21
C ASP A 499 -10.07 6.16 9.88
N THR A 500 -10.38 5.03 9.26
CA THR A 500 -11.10 4.95 7.98
C THR A 500 -12.63 4.99 8.14
N SER A 501 -13.14 5.28 9.33
CA SER A 501 -14.58 5.40 9.62
C SER A 501 -15.29 6.40 8.70
N PHE A 502 -14.61 7.48 8.28
CA PHE A 502 -15.15 8.46 7.33
C PHE A 502 -15.59 7.85 5.98
N ILE A 503 -14.95 6.75 5.55
CA ILE A 503 -15.34 6.01 4.34
C ILE A 503 -16.67 5.32 4.61
N SER A 504 -16.76 4.56 5.71
CA SER A 504 -17.97 3.82 6.09
C SER A 504 -19.17 4.74 6.36
N GLU A 505 -18.96 5.89 7.00
CA GLU A 505 -20.00 6.88 7.31
C GLU A 505 -20.55 7.60 6.08
N SER A 506 -19.78 7.62 4.99
CA SER A 506 -20.18 8.23 3.73
C SER A 506 -20.97 7.29 2.82
N LEU A 507 -21.00 5.98 3.11
CA LEU A 507 -21.63 4.99 2.24
C LEU A 507 -23.16 5.12 2.22
N PRO A 508 -23.81 4.92 1.06
CA PRO A 508 -25.26 4.89 0.98
C PRO A 508 -25.88 3.74 1.78
N ASP A 509 -26.99 4.02 2.47
CA ASP A 509 -27.73 3.04 3.31
C ASP A 509 -28.27 1.83 2.54
N TRP A 510 -28.41 1.93 1.22
CA TRP A 510 -28.89 0.82 0.39
C TRP A 510 -27.80 -0.21 0.11
N LEU A 511 -26.51 0.07 0.37
CA LEU A 511 -25.47 -0.92 0.14
C LEU A 511 -25.63 -2.09 1.11
N PRO A 512 -25.54 -3.35 0.64
CA PRO A 512 -25.45 -4.52 1.53
C PRO A 512 -24.12 -4.49 2.31
N PRO A 513 -23.87 -5.45 3.21
CA PRO A 513 -22.55 -5.61 3.84
C PRO A 513 -21.43 -5.55 2.78
N THR A 514 -20.63 -4.49 2.83
CA THR A 514 -19.68 -4.14 1.75
C THR A 514 -18.28 -4.00 2.31
N GLU A 515 -17.30 -4.61 1.64
CA GLU A 515 -15.88 -4.40 1.89
C GLU A 515 -15.32 -3.40 0.86
N ILE A 516 -14.52 -2.44 1.31
CA ILE A 516 -13.96 -1.39 0.46
C ILE A 516 -12.46 -1.31 0.64
N GLU A 517 -11.76 -1.42 -0.48
CA GLU A 517 -10.32 -1.20 -0.57
C GLU A 517 -10.07 -0.02 -1.51
N VAL A 518 -9.45 1.04 -0.99
CA VAL A 518 -9.08 2.24 -1.76
C VAL A 518 -7.57 2.29 -1.88
N THR A 519 -7.05 2.14 -3.09
CA THR A 519 -5.63 2.32 -3.41
C THR A 519 -5.41 3.69 -4.03
N ILE A 520 -4.60 4.52 -3.37
CA ILE A 520 -4.25 5.86 -3.83
C ILE A 520 -2.84 5.80 -4.43
N LEU A 521 -2.69 6.11 -5.72
CA LEU A 521 -1.39 6.22 -6.38
C LEU A 521 -0.79 7.60 -6.10
N LEU A 522 0.41 7.61 -5.54
CA LEU A 522 1.09 8.82 -5.10
C LEU A 522 1.84 9.51 -6.24
N PRO A 523 1.94 10.86 -6.20
CA PRO A 523 2.83 11.63 -7.07
C PRO A 523 4.31 11.26 -6.91
N ASP A 524 5.13 11.58 -7.91
CA ASP A 524 6.57 11.26 -7.92
C ASP A 524 7.39 11.94 -6.80
N TRP A 525 6.82 12.91 -6.09
CA TRP A 525 7.49 13.68 -5.03
C TRP A 525 7.10 13.24 -3.61
N ILE A 526 6.13 12.31 -3.46
CA ILE A 526 5.75 11.68 -2.19
C ILE A 526 5.96 10.17 -2.31
N ALA A 527 6.37 9.53 -1.23
CA ALA A 527 6.38 8.09 -1.10
C ALA A 527 5.77 7.63 0.23
N SER A 528 5.16 6.44 0.23
CA SER A 528 4.79 5.75 1.45
C SER A 528 6.02 5.09 2.10
N ASP A 529 6.13 5.20 3.43
CA ASP A 529 7.14 4.46 4.21
C ASP A 529 6.61 3.08 4.67
N VAL A 530 5.32 2.79 4.42
CA VAL A 530 4.66 1.51 4.74
C VAL A 530 4.19 0.84 3.44
N GLY A 531 4.60 -0.41 3.23
CA GLY A 531 4.17 -1.20 2.06
C GLY A 531 4.84 -0.77 0.76
N ASP A 532 4.04 -0.51 -0.29
CA ASP A 532 4.53 -0.03 -1.58
C ASP A 532 4.80 1.48 -1.51
N PRO A 533 6.03 1.96 -1.82
CA PRO A 533 6.34 3.38 -1.75
C PRO A 533 5.51 4.25 -2.71
N ARG A 534 4.88 3.70 -3.75
CA ARG A 534 4.11 4.48 -4.74
C ARG A 534 2.62 4.53 -4.47
N SER A 535 2.12 3.87 -3.43
CA SER A 535 0.69 3.82 -3.17
C SER A 535 0.34 3.74 -1.68
N ILE A 536 -0.86 4.20 -1.35
CA ILE A 536 -1.44 4.08 -0.01
C ILE A 536 -2.73 3.28 -0.14
N THR A 537 -2.85 2.19 0.60
CA THR A 537 -4.05 1.34 0.59
C THR A 537 -4.84 1.56 1.88
N LEU A 538 -6.11 1.93 1.74
CA LEU A 538 -7.06 2.11 2.83
C LEU A 538 -8.12 1.01 2.75
N THR A 539 -8.46 0.41 3.88
CA THR A 539 -9.46 -0.64 3.97
C THR A 539 -10.56 -0.26 4.95
N ALA A 540 -11.81 -0.37 4.53
CA ALA A 540 -12.99 -0.10 5.35
C ALA A 540 -14.09 -1.13 5.06
N SER A 541 -15.06 -1.25 5.96
CA SER A 541 -16.29 -2.01 5.70
C SER A 541 -17.52 -1.17 5.99
N SER A 542 -18.67 -1.58 5.49
CA SER A 542 -19.96 -0.95 5.81
C SER A 542 -20.32 -1.01 7.30
N GLU A 543 -19.69 -1.91 8.07
CA GLU A 543 -19.90 -2.03 9.52
C GLU A 543 -18.99 -1.10 10.34
N GLY A 544 -17.95 -0.53 9.73
CA GLY A 544 -17.07 0.46 10.36
C GLY A 544 -15.69 0.58 9.71
N GLY A 545 -14.94 1.58 10.20
CA GLY A 545 -13.55 1.79 9.83
C GLY A 545 -12.57 0.88 10.57
N THR A 546 -11.37 0.78 10.02
CA THR A 546 -10.19 0.24 10.67
C THR A 546 -9.13 1.33 10.85
N GLU A 547 -8.28 1.18 11.87
CA GLU A 547 -7.09 2.03 12.02
C GLU A 547 -6.00 1.54 11.08
N VAL A 548 -5.63 2.38 10.10
CA VAL A 548 -4.59 2.08 9.12
C VAL A 548 -3.33 2.91 9.43
N PRO A 549 -2.15 2.28 9.57
CA PRO A 549 -0.90 3.02 9.74
C PRO A 549 -0.54 3.75 8.45
N LEU A 550 -0.49 5.07 8.53
CA LEU A 550 -0.09 5.98 7.47
C LEU A 550 1.33 6.49 7.78
N ALA A 551 2.27 6.28 6.87
CA ALA A 551 3.60 6.87 6.98
C ALA A 551 4.04 7.46 5.64
N ILE A 552 4.36 8.75 5.63
CA ILE A 552 4.63 9.51 4.40
C ILE A 552 6.04 10.10 4.46
N THR A 553 6.79 9.96 3.36
CA THR A 553 8.16 10.46 3.19
C THR A 553 8.41 10.85 1.73
N GLY A 554 9.63 11.23 1.37
CA GLY A 554 10.04 11.57 0.01
C GLY A 554 10.47 10.33 -0.80
N PRO A 555 10.51 10.42 -2.14
CA PRO A 555 10.87 9.29 -3.01
C PRO A 555 12.31 8.80 -2.83
N ASN A 556 13.21 9.66 -2.32
CA ASN A 556 14.60 9.31 -2.01
C ASN A 556 14.92 9.66 -0.55
N PRO A 557 14.50 8.82 0.41
CA PRO A 557 14.59 9.13 1.82
C PRO A 557 16.06 9.12 2.31
N TYR A 558 16.58 10.30 2.66
CA TYR A 558 17.85 10.45 3.37
C TYR A 558 17.80 9.87 4.79
N HIS A 559 16.63 9.82 5.43
CA HIS A 559 16.48 9.21 6.76
C HIS A 559 16.86 7.70 6.80
N ARG A 560 17.02 7.03 5.65
CA ARG A 560 17.54 5.66 5.56
C ARG A 560 19.04 5.58 5.28
N ARG A 561 19.65 6.70 4.88
CA ARG A 561 21.06 6.82 4.46
C ARG A 561 21.92 7.63 5.43
N TRP A 562 21.33 8.36 6.38
CA TRP A 562 22.10 9.17 7.33
C TRP A 562 23.13 8.37 8.14
N SER A 563 23.02 7.03 8.21
CA SER A 563 24.01 6.21 8.90
C SER A 563 25.24 5.89 8.07
N ASP A 564 25.44 6.54 6.92
CA ASP A 564 26.66 6.37 6.14
C ASP A 564 27.83 7.10 6.83
N PRO A 565 29.01 6.46 6.97
CA PRO A 565 30.19 7.10 7.54
C PRO A 565 30.81 8.09 6.55
N ILE A 566 31.42 9.16 7.08
CA ILE A 566 32.03 10.23 6.29
C ILE A 566 33.53 10.25 6.55
N CYS A 567 34.33 10.30 5.48
CA CYS A 567 35.79 10.30 5.51
C CYS A 567 36.32 11.43 4.63
N ASP A 568 37.54 11.89 4.90
CA ASP A 568 38.15 13.04 4.24
C ASP A 568 38.64 12.74 2.81
N VAL A 569 39.43 11.67 2.63
CA VAL A 569 40.13 11.36 1.36
C VAL A 569 39.83 9.95 0.85
N SER A 570 39.47 9.02 1.74
CA SER A 570 39.26 7.60 1.44
C SER A 570 38.09 7.38 0.47
N ALA A 571 38.39 6.80 -0.69
CA ALA A 571 37.40 6.46 -1.72
C ALA A 571 36.36 5.40 -1.27
N VAL A 572 36.68 4.61 -0.24
CA VAL A 572 35.74 3.70 0.42
C VAL A 572 35.79 4.01 1.91
N CYS A 573 34.78 4.71 2.40
CA CYS A 573 34.69 5.09 3.80
C CYS A 573 34.04 3.99 4.64
N SER A 574 34.62 3.73 5.80
CA SER A 574 34.07 2.87 6.85
C SER A 574 34.43 3.42 8.23
N ASP A 575 33.72 2.98 9.28
CA ASP A 575 33.96 3.39 10.68
C ASP A 575 35.37 3.08 11.23
N SER A 576 36.20 2.36 10.46
CA SER A 576 37.59 2.02 10.80
C SER A 576 38.61 2.77 9.94
N SER A 577 38.18 3.72 9.10
CA SER A 577 39.07 4.45 8.21
C SER A 577 39.98 5.39 9.01
N PRO A 578 41.26 5.54 8.63
CA PRO A 578 42.21 6.38 9.35
C PRO A 578 41.88 7.88 9.26
N ASP A 579 41.16 8.28 8.22
CA ASP A 579 40.71 9.64 7.89
C ASP A 579 39.19 9.83 8.12
N LEU A 580 38.63 9.04 9.05
CA LEU A 580 37.24 9.13 9.44
C LEU A 580 36.94 10.51 10.03
N ILE A 581 35.93 11.17 9.47
CA ILE A 581 35.36 12.42 10.01
C ILE A 581 34.22 12.05 10.96
N CYS A 582 33.28 11.21 10.49
CA CYS A 582 32.11 10.82 11.26
C CYS A 582 31.76 9.36 11.09
N LYS A 583 31.43 8.73 12.22
CA LYS A 583 30.92 7.35 12.24
C LYS A 583 29.49 7.25 11.74
N SER A 584 29.14 6.05 11.32
CA SER A 584 27.79 5.64 10.92
C SER A 584 26.72 5.89 11.98
N ASN A 585 27.07 5.81 13.27
CA ASN A 585 26.13 6.04 14.37
C ASN A 585 26.08 7.49 14.88
N TRP A 586 26.90 8.39 14.34
CA TRP A 586 26.95 9.78 14.76
C TRP A 586 25.91 10.61 13.99
N ARG A 587 24.96 11.17 14.73
CA ARG A 587 23.85 11.95 14.15
C ARG A 587 24.26 13.38 13.81
N SER A 588 25.15 13.97 14.60
CA SER A 588 25.82 15.24 14.29
C SER A 588 27.22 14.98 13.72
N CYS A 589 27.58 15.70 12.65
CA CYS A 589 28.87 15.56 11.99
C CYS A 589 29.46 16.92 11.60
N ILE A 590 30.57 17.26 12.24
CA ILE A 590 31.29 18.53 12.07
C ILE A 590 32.78 18.24 11.96
N LYS A 591 33.46 18.82 10.97
CA LYS A 591 34.92 18.86 10.86
C LYS A 591 35.40 20.29 11.09
N ILE A 592 36.46 20.44 11.87
CA ILE A 592 37.14 21.71 12.09
C ILE A 592 38.54 21.53 11.53
N HIS A 593 38.88 22.27 10.49
CA HIS A 593 40.23 22.30 9.94
C HIS A 593 40.85 23.66 10.25
N ALA A 594 41.91 23.63 11.05
CA ALA A 594 42.65 24.82 11.46
C ALA A 594 44.04 24.77 10.84
N SER A 595 44.33 25.72 9.97
CA SER A 595 45.62 25.87 9.30
C SER A 595 46.32 27.12 9.82
N LEU A 596 47.55 26.92 10.29
CA LEU A 596 48.45 27.97 10.75
C LEU A 596 49.73 27.93 9.92
N ASN A 597 49.99 29.00 9.20
CA ASN A 597 51.15 29.14 8.36
C ASN A 597 52.06 30.25 8.91
N LEU A 598 53.32 29.90 9.13
CA LEU A 598 54.36 30.81 9.60
C LEU A 598 55.33 31.09 8.44
N PRO A 599 55.01 32.05 7.55
CA PRO A 599 55.79 32.27 6.34
C PRO A 599 57.22 32.75 6.59
N GLU A 600 57.42 33.65 7.55
CA GLU A 600 58.69 34.35 7.79
C GLU A 600 58.96 34.47 9.30
N PHE A 601 60.22 34.30 9.67
CA PHE A 601 60.72 34.48 11.03
C PHE A 601 62.11 35.13 10.98
N GLU A 602 62.27 36.28 11.62
CA GLU A 602 63.51 37.07 11.65
C GLU A 602 63.91 37.43 13.08
N ILE A 603 65.23 37.48 13.35
CA ILE A 603 65.79 37.87 14.65
C ILE A 603 66.60 39.16 14.51
N HIS A 604 66.14 40.25 15.11
CA HIS A 604 66.84 41.53 15.15
C HIS A 604 67.72 41.64 16.42
N GLU A 605 68.96 41.14 16.34
CA GLU A 605 69.90 41.05 17.48
C GLU A 605 70.21 42.38 18.19
N TRP A 606 70.21 43.50 17.46
CA TRP A 606 70.59 44.82 18.00
C TRP A 606 69.43 45.55 18.70
N SER A 607 68.20 45.32 18.26
CA SER A 607 66.98 45.83 18.90
C SER A 607 66.41 44.85 19.94
N GLN A 608 66.99 43.66 20.06
CA GLN A 608 66.48 42.56 20.88
C GLN A 608 65.01 42.26 20.58
N GLU A 609 64.70 42.18 19.28
CA GLU A 609 63.34 42.02 18.78
C GLU A 609 63.26 40.81 17.86
N ILE A 610 62.19 40.03 17.98
CA ILE A 610 61.85 38.89 17.14
C ILE A 610 60.61 39.27 16.33
N GLU A 611 60.66 39.03 15.03
CA GLU A 611 59.58 39.31 14.10
C GLU A 611 59.08 37.98 13.52
N LEU A 612 57.82 37.65 13.80
CA LEU A 612 57.15 36.46 13.31
C LEU A 612 55.97 36.90 12.45
N VAL A 613 55.94 36.46 11.20
CA VAL A 613 54.79 36.66 10.32
C VAL A 613 53.88 35.46 10.45
N VAL A 614 52.61 35.71 10.75
CA VAL A 614 51.59 34.68 10.97
C VAL A 614 50.43 34.91 10.01
N GLU A 615 49.99 33.85 9.37
CA GLU A 615 48.74 33.80 8.60
C GLU A 615 48.04 32.47 8.92
N GLY A 616 46.71 32.45 8.85
CA GLY A 616 45.99 31.23 9.17
C GLY A 616 44.54 31.28 8.72
N ASP A 617 43.92 30.11 8.74
CA ASP A 617 42.53 29.91 8.39
C ASP A 617 41.92 28.84 9.28
N ILE A 618 40.68 29.04 9.70
CA ILE A 618 39.89 28.06 10.44
C ILE A 618 38.63 27.83 9.63
N SER A 619 38.47 26.62 9.09
CA SER A 619 37.27 26.21 8.39
C SER A 619 36.45 25.25 9.25
N ILE A 620 35.18 25.57 9.45
CA ILE A 620 34.20 24.70 10.10
C ILE A 620 33.33 24.12 8.99
N GLU A 621 33.46 22.82 8.77
CA GLU A 621 32.73 22.03 7.78
C GLU A 621 31.58 21.28 8.47
N LEU A 622 30.34 21.66 8.14
CA LEU A 622 29.13 21.06 8.68
C LEU A 622 28.49 20.09 7.67
N TYR A 623 28.44 18.80 8.02
CA TYR A 623 27.88 17.75 7.16
C TYR A 623 26.43 17.42 7.52
N ARG A 624 26.13 17.17 8.79
CA ARG A 624 24.77 16.91 9.29
C ARG A 624 24.62 17.28 10.77
N ILE A 625 23.40 17.59 11.20
CA ILE A 625 23.06 17.95 12.59
C ILE A 625 21.98 16.99 13.12
N GLU A 626 22.13 16.53 14.35
CA GLU A 626 21.08 15.79 15.06
C GLU A 626 19.88 16.67 15.39
N VAL A 627 18.67 16.12 15.21
CA VAL A 627 17.45 16.74 15.75
C VAL A 627 17.05 16.00 17.03
N PRO A 628 17.18 16.63 18.20
CA PRO A 628 16.75 16.03 19.47
C PRO A 628 15.29 15.61 19.41
N GLN A 629 14.98 14.38 19.87
CA GLN A 629 13.63 13.81 19.78
C GLN A 629 12.60 14.63 20.57
N VAL A 630 13.02 15.22 21.70
CA VAL A 630 12.18 16.07 22.56
C VAL A 630 11.58 17.26 21.80
N LEU A 631 12.24 17.74 20.73
CA LEU A 631 11.74 18.84 19.91
C LEU A 631 10.61 18.43 18.94
N ILE A 632 10.46 17.14 18.67
CA ILE A 632 9.57 16.61 17.62
C ILE A 632 8.51 15.62 18.13
N GLU A 633 8.61 15.16 19.38
CA GLU A 633 7.75 14.12 19.96
C GLU A 633 6.24 14.43 19.84
N ASP A 634 5.85 15.68 20.09
CA ASP A 634 4.44 16.11 20.06
C ASP A 634 3.86 16.26 18.63
N TYR A 635 4.69 16.21 17.59
CA TYR A 635 4.29 16.58 16.23
C TYR A 635 3.95 15.39 15.34
N GLY A 636 4.22 14.15 15.77
CA GLY A 636 4.02 12.94 14.95
C GLY A 636 4.96 12.88 13.75
N VAL A 637 6.12 13.55 13.87
CA VAL A 637 7.15 13.65 12.84
C VAL A 637 8.40 12.95 13.35
N ASP A 638 8.99 12.10 12.54
CA ASP A 638 10.30 11.51 12.81
C ASP A 638 11.36 12.17 11.91
N ILE A 639 12.31 12.85 12.54
CA ILE A 639 13.49 13.45 11.93
C ILE A 639 14.70 12.97 12.71
N LYS A 640 15.63 12.26 12.05
CA LYS A 640 16.86 11.79 12.71
C LYS A 640 17.97 12.83 12.64
N THR A 641 18.27 13.31 11.43
CA THR A 641 19.38 14.22 11.18
C THR A 641 19.04 15.16 10.02
N ILE A 642 19.51 16.40 10.09
CA ILE A 642 19.38 17.39 9.01
C ILE A 642 20.72 17.43 8.26
N PRO A 643 20.79 17.01 6.99
CA PRO A 643 21.99 17.08 6.18
C PRO A 643 22.24 18.49 5.63
N SER A 644 23.50 18.74 5.24
CA SER A 644 23.96 20.00 4.67
C SER A 644 23.18 20.44 3.42
N ASP A 645 22.80 19.53 2.52
CA ASP A 645 22.02 19.89 1.33
C ASP A 645 20.61 20.38 1.67
N LEU A 646 19.98 19.85 2.73
CA LEU A 646 18.68 20.37 3.18
C LEU A 646 18.85 21.79 3.74
N ILE A 647 19.91 22.06 4.50
CA ILE A 647 20.21 23.41 5.00
C ILE A 647 20.44 24.38 3.82
N ARG A 648 21.19 23.97 2.79
CA ARG A 648 21.36 24.77 1.57
C ARG A 648 20.03 25.09 0.89
N HIS A 649 19.14 24.10 0.83
CA HIS A 649 17.81 24.25 0.25
C HIS A 649 16.96 25.26 1.02
N ILE A 650 16.94 25.14 2.36
CA ILE A 650 16.27 26.04 3.29
C ILE A 650 16.79 27.48 3.15
N VAL A 651 18.10 27.68 3.11
CA VAL A 651 18.72 29.01 2.97
C VAL A 651 18.44 29.63 1.60
N ALA A 652 18.54 28.84 0.53
CA ALA A 652 18.24 29.31 -0.82
C ALA A 652 16.76 29.68 -1.00
N TYR A 653 15.84 28.95 -0.35
CA TYR A 653 14.43 29.34 -0.29
C TYR A 653 14.23 30.61 0.55
N GLY A 654 15.00 30.78 1.63
CA GLY A 654 15.02 32.02 2.42
C GLY A 654 15.41 33.26 1.62
N ASP A 655 16.36 33.16 0.70
CA ASP A 655 16.76 34.27 -0.19
C ASP A 655 15.62 34.77 -1.10
N GLU A 656 14.61 33.94 -1.36
CA GLU A 656 13.43 34.29 -2.17
C GLU A 656 12.34 35.01 -1.36
N GLN A 657 12.44 34.99 -0.03
CA GLN A 657 11.47 35.58 0.88
C GLN A 657 11.96 36.92 1.43
N GLU A 658 11.07 37.91 1.54
CA GLU A 658 11.41 39.21 2.13
C GLU A 658 11.65 39.08 3.65
N GLY A 659 12.90 39.29 4.10
CA GLY A 659 13.32 39.10 5.49
C GLY A 659 13.71 37.66 5.85
N GLY A 660 14.04 36.84 4.85
CA GLY A 660 14.42 35.45 5.02
C GLY A 660 13.27 34.55 5.46
N LEU A 661 13.59 33.30 5.85
CA LEU A 661 12.59 32.37 6.38
C LEU A 661 11.92 32.85 7.68
N ASN A 662 12.59 33.71 8.44
CA ASN A 662 12.03 34.31 9.65
C ASN A 662 10.77 35.16 9.33
N GLY A 663 10.73 35.77 8.14
CA GLY A 663 9.56 36.50 7.65
C GLY A 663 8.34 35.61 7.38
N LEU A 664 8.56 34.37 6.94
CA LEU A 664 7.50 33.39 6.66
C LEU A 664 6.95 32.76 7.95
N VAL A 665 7.83 32.41 8.89
CA VAL A 665 7.46 31.73 10.15
C VAL A 665 7.04 32.74 11.24
N GLY A 666 7.34 34.03 11.06
CA GLY A 666 7.04 35.09 12.02
C GLY A 666 7.81 34.96 13.34
N LYS A 667 8.91 34.21 13.35
CA LYS A 667 9.78 33.98 14.51
C LYS A 667 11.21 34.42 14.18
N THR A 668 11.82 35.15 15.10
CA THR A 668 13.23 35.55 15.03
C THR A 668 14.06 34.65 15.94
N ILE A 669 15.22 34.21 15.46
CA ILE A 669 16.16 33.40 16.23
C ILE A 669 17.23 34.35 16.80
N ASP A 670 17.22 34.58 18.10
CA ASP A 670 18.19 35.45 18.77
C ASP A 670 19.36 34.60 19.32
N ILE A 671 20.58 34.86 18.84
CA ILE A 671 21.81 34.17 19.25
C ILE A 671 22.65 35.09 20.14
N PRO A 672 22.98 34.70 21.39
CA PRO A 672 23.91 35.45 22.21
C PRO A 672 25.34 35.31 21.68
N LEU A 673 25.99 36.43 21.39
CA LEU A 673 27.40 36.52 20.98
C LEU A 673 28.13 37.45 21.97
N GLY A 674 28.77 36.86 22.98
CA GLY A 674 29.36 37.61 24.09
C GLY A 674 28.32 38.42 24.87
N ASP A 675 28.55 39.73 25.00
CA ASP A 675 27.63 40.67 25.65
C ASP A 675 26.52 41.20 24.72
N GLN A 676 26.53 40.82 23.43
CA GLN A 676 25.56 41.25 22.43
C GLN A 676 24.65 40.10 21.99
N THR A 677 23.53 40.44 21.35
CA THR A 677 22.58 39.46 20.78
C THR A 677 22.43 39.74 19.30
N HIS A 678 22.65 38.71 18.48
CA HIS A 678 22.50 38.77 17.04
C HIS A 678 21.19 38.10 16.62
N GLN A 679 20.42 38.75 15.74
CA GLN A 679 19.22 38.14 15.17
C GLN A 679 19.62 37.34 13.94
N LEU A 680 19.63 36.02 14.05
CA LEU A 680 19.97 35.13 12.96
C LEU A 680 18.85 35.14 11.91
N GLU A 681 19.14 35.68 10.73
CA GLU A 681 18.31 35.54 9.54
C GLU A 681 18.77 34.33 8.72
N LEU A 682 17.85 33.42 8.43
CA LEU A 682 18.10 32.24 7.59
C LEU A 682 18.01 32.62 6.11
N SER A 683 19.06 33.28 5.63
CA SER A 683 19.32 33.66 4.24
C SER A 683 20.84 33.71 4.03
N ASN A 684 21.33 33.75 2.79
CA ASN A 684 22.76 33.88 2.52
C ASN A 684 23.34 35.18 3.10
N ASP A 685 22.61 36.29 2.94
CA ASP A 685 23.01 37.59 3.49
C ASP A 685 22.96 37.58 5.03
N GLY A 686 21.95 36.93 5.61
CA GLY A 686 21.80 36.75 7.05
C GLY A 686 22.90 35.91 7.69
N LEU A 687 23.29 34.81 7.06
CA LEU A 687 24.39 33.96 7.52
C LEU A 687 25.75 34.65 7.40
N GLN A 688 25.98 35.41 6.34
CA GLN A 688 27.19 36.23 6.22
C GLN A 688 27.22 37.35 7.28
N ALA A 689 26.09 37.96 7.60
CA ALA A 689 25.98 38.94 8.68
C ALA A 689 26.28 38.32 10.06
N PHE A 690 25.79 37.10 10.30
CA PHE A 690 26.12 36.33 11.50
C PHE A 690 27.61 36.01 11.59
N ALA A 691 28.23 35.56 10.50
CA ALA A 691 29.66 35.29 10.44
C ALA A 691 30.50 36.55 10.72
N ASN A 692 30.13 37.70 10.13
CA ASN A 692 30.80 38.97 10.43
C ASN A 692 30.69 39.33 11.91
N SER A 693 29.51 39.16 12.52
CA SER A 693 29.31 39.42 13.94
C SER A 693 30.13 38.50 14.84
N LEU A 694 30.38 37.25 14.41
CA LEU A 694 31.27 36.32 15.10
C LEU A 694 32.74 36.76 14.99
N ALA A 695 33.19 37.20 13.81
CA ALA A 695 34.54 37.75 13.62
C ALA A 695 34.76 39.01 14.47
N ASP A 696 33.79 39.92 14.51
CA ASP A 696 33.84 41.13 15.34
C ASP A 696 33.99 40.77 16.82
N MET A 697 33.24 39.78 17.32
CA MET A 697 33.36 39.28 18.69
C MET A 697 34.75 38.69 18.97
N MET A 698 35.30 37.90 18.05
CA MET A 698 36.65 37.34 18.21
C MET A 698 37.73 38.44 18.21
N ASN A 699 37.60 39.43 17.33
CA ASN A 699 38.50 40.57 17.27
C ASN A 699 38.45 41.40 18.56
N ASP A 700 37.26 41.62 19.11
CA ASP A 700 37.07 42.31 20.39
C ASP A 700 37.76 41.54 21.54
N GLU A 701 37.56 40.23 21.63
CA GLU A 701 38.22 39.36 22.63
C GLU A 701 39.75 39.41 22.49
N ILE A 702 40.30 39.26 21.28
CA ILE A 702 41.76 39.29 21.05
C ILE A 702 42.36 40.67 21.37
N SER A 703 41.66 41.75 21.02
CA SER A 703 42.11 43.10 21.34
C SER A 703 42.19 43.36 22.86
N SER A 704 41.41 42.61 23.65
CA SER A 704 41.42 42.69 25.11
C SER A 704 42.58 41.93 25.76
N VAL A 705 43.22 41.00 25.05
CA VAL A 705 44.36 40.21 25.52
C VAL A 705 45.66 41.00 25.32
N GLN A 706 45.94 41.95 26.20
CA GLN A 706 47.29 42.49 26.38
C GLN A 706 48.03 41.69 27.45
N GLN A 707 48.91 40.77 27.03
CA GLN A 707 49.88 40.18 27.94
C GLN A 707 51.09 41.13 28.09
N SER A 708 51.12 41.86 29.21
CA SER A 708 52.34 42.51 29.70
C SER A 708 52.86 41.74 30.91
N ASP A 709 53.90 40.95 30.73
CA ASP A 709 54.66 40.38 31.86
C ASP A 709 55.96 41.19 32.05
N GLU A 710 56.62 41.08 33.21
CA GLU A 710 57.86 41.82 33.50
C GLU A 710 59.03 41.48 32.53
N GLN A 711 58.88 40.43 31.70
CA GLN A 711 59.92 39.88 30.82
C GLN A 711 59.56 39.85 29.32
N LEU A 712 58.29 40.03 28.94
CA LEU A 712 57.82 39.94 27.54
C LEU A 712 56.68 40.93 27.30
N GLU A 713 56.81 41.74 26.24
CA GLU A 713 55.74 42.60 25.70
C GLU A 713 55.40 42.06 24.30
N VAL A 714 54.21 41.48 24.15
CA VAL A 714 53.69 40.98 22.87
C VAL A 714 52.51 41.86 22.46
N ASP A 715 52.63 42.51 21.31
CA ASP A 715 51.54 43.30 20.74
C ASP A 715 50.67 42.42 19.83
N LEU A 716 49.53 41.97 20.35
CA LEU A 716 48.53 41.18 19.64
C LEU A 716 47.42 42.04 19.02
N SER A 717 47.45 43.37 19.20
CA SER A 717 46.41 44.27 18.70
C SER A 717 46.35 44.37 17.17
N SER A 718 47.36 43.82 16.48
CA SER A 718 47.45 43.76 15.03
C SER A 718 46.78 42.53 14.42
N LEU A 719 46.39 41.54 15.22
CA LEU A 719 45.65 40.37 14.74
C LEU A 719 44.23 40.77 14.38
N HIS A 720 43.83 40.42 13.15
CA HIS A 720 42.50 40.70 12.64
C HIS A 720 41.96 39.46 11.94
N PHE A 721 40.76 39.04 12.36
CA PHE A 721 40.03 37.94 11.77
C PHE A 721 38.92 38.48 10.88
N SER A 722 38.76 37.87 9.71
CA SER A 722 37.60 38.06 8.84
C SER A 722 36.86 36.73 8.72
N ALA A 723 35.53 36.76 8.71
CA ALA A 723 34.72 35.58 8.52
C ALA A 723 33.98 35.64 7.19
N SER A 724 33.83 34.48 6.56
CA SER A 724 33.08 34.31 5.32
C SER A 724 32.30 33.00 5.37
N VAL A 725 31.13 32.99 4.75
CA VAL A 725 30.31 31.79 4.57
C VAL A 725 30.17 31.57 3.07
N ASP A 726 30.38 30.32 2.65
CA ASP A 726 30.13 29.97 1.26
C ASP A 726 28.65 30.19 0.93
N ARG A 727 28.40 30.83 -0.22
CA ARG A 727 27.04 31.05 -0.70
C ARG A 727 26.35 29.71 -0.95
N MET A 728 25.20 29.53 -0.33
CA MET A 728 24.37 28.33 -0.43
C MET A 728 23.44 28.45 -1.63
N GLU A 729 23.57 27.50 -2.56
CA GLU A 729 22.67 27.33 -3.70
C GLU A 729 21.92 26.01 -3.58
N ARG A 730 20.75 25.90 -4.22
CA ARG A 730 20.01 24.65 -4.28
C ARG A 730 20.84 23.57 -5.00
N PRO A 731 20.90 22.34 -4.48
CA PRO A 731 21.65 21.26 -5.11
C PRO A 731 21.10 20.91 -6.51
N TYR A 732 21.99 20.80 -7.49
CA TYR A 732 21.65 20.64 -8.92
C TYR A 732 20.92 19.33 -9.27
N ASN A 733 21.05 18.29 -8.44
CA ASN A 733 20.49 16.95 -8.70
C ASN A 733 19.14 16.70 -8.01
N GLY A 734 18.66 17.63 -7.16
CA GLY A 734 17.43 17.46 -6.37
C GLY A 734 17.48 16.33 -5.33
N ILE A 735 18.66 15.73 -5.09
CA ILE A 735 18.84 14.67 -4.10
C ILE A 735 19.46 15.28 -2.86
N ILE A 736 18.80 15.11 -1.72
CA ILE A 736 19.32 15.56 -0.43
C ILE A 736 20.34 14.54 0.09
N ASN A 737 21.57 14.99 0.35
CA ASN A 737 22.65 14.23 0.98
C ASN A 737 23.54 15.12 1.86
N ASP A 738 24.49 14.50 2.54
CA ASP A 738 25.51 15.15 3.35
C ASP A 738 26.90 15.12 2.69
N ASP A 739 27.01 14.83 1.38
CA ASP A 739 28.31 14.63 0.70
C ASP A 739 29.17 15.91 0.63
N LYS A 740 28.53 17.09 0.67
CA LYS A 740 29.22 18.40 0.61
C LYS A 740 28.99 19.16 1.90
N PRO A 741 30.02 19.50 2.69
CA PRO A 741 29.82 20.26 3.91
C PRO A 741 29.47 21.73 3.64
N ILE A 742 28.74 22.35 4.55
CA ILE A 742 28.65 23.81 4.62
C ILE A 742 29.94 24.32 5.28
N ILE A 743 30.61 25.28 4.66
CA ILE A 743 31.91 25.78 5.11
C ILE A 743 31.75 27.19 5.67
N PHE A 744 32.08 27.35 6.95
CA PHE A 744 32.28 28.64 7.59
C PHE A 744 33.79 28.85 7.70
N ASN A 745 34.32 29.88 7.03
CA ASN A 745 35.75 30.15 7.02
C ASN A 745 36.05 31.42 7.82
N LEU A 746 36.96 31.29 8.78
CA LEU A 746 37.51 32.37 9.57
C LEU A 746 38.98 32.53 9.21
N GLN A 747 39.31 33.59 8.49
CA GLN A 747 40.64 33.87 8.01
C GLN A 747 41.36 34.87 8.93
N LEU A 748 42.54 34.50 9.40
CA LEU A 748 43.48 35.41 10.05
C LEU A 748 44.28 36.15 8.98
N ASP A 749 44.14 37.48 8.95
CA ASP A 749 44.91 38.31 8.04
C ASP A 749 46.41 38.19 8.32
N LYS A 750 47.23 38.22 7.26
CA LYS A 750 48.69 38.15 7.38
C LYS A 750 49.20 39.27 8.28
N THR A 751 49.66 38.88 9.47
CA THR A 751 50.00 39.80 10.54
C THR A 751 51.44 39.60 10.98
N ILE A 752 52.08 40.69 11.42
CA ILE A 752 53.45 40.68 11.94
C ILE A 752 53.38 40.79 13.46
N ILE A 753 53.73 39.72 14.16
CA ILE A 753 53.88 39.69 15.60
C ILE A 753 55.31 40.11 15.94
N ARG A 754 55.44 41.11 16.81
CA ARG A 754 56.73 41.60 17.31
C ARG A 754 56.84 41.33 18.80
N ALA A 755 57.90 40.65 19.18
CA ALA A 755 58.22 40.36 20.57
C ALA A 755 59.59 40.92 20.91
N LYS A 756 59.69 41.72 21.98
CA LYS A 756 60.98 42.18 22.51
C LYS A 756 61.41 41.25 23.64
N TYR A 757 62.65 40.76 23.59
CA TYR A 757 63.19 39.88 24.63
C TYR A 757 64.14 40.65 25.57
N LEU A 758 63.83 40.65 26.87
CA LEU A 758 64.68 41.22 27.92
C LEU A 758 65.32 40.06 28.71
N ASP A 759 66.65 39.93 28.59
CA ASP A 759 67.49 38.96 29.36
C ASP A 759 67.35 37.47 29.00
N GLY A 760 67.15 37.16 27.71
CA GLY A 760 67.42 35.82 27.15
C GLY A 760 66.40 34.73 27.50
N ALA A 761 65.18 35.08 27.89
CA ALA A 761 64.08 34.13 28.06
C ALA A 761 62.80 34.66 27.39
N ILE A 762 62.10 33.76 26.69
CA ILE A 762 60.70 33.92 26.31
C ILE A 762 59.95 32.89 27.17
N SER A 763 59.11 33.35 28.10
CA SER A 763 58.17 32.47 28.80
C SER A 763 56.77 33.02 28.60
N VAL A 764 55.95 32.28 27.86
CA VAL A 764 54.52 32.57 27.71
C VAL A 764 53.80 31.63 28.65
N SER A 765 53.37 32.11 29.82
CA SER A 765 52.51 31.31 30.70
C SER A 765 51.06 31.60 30.38
N THR A 766 50.36 30.62 29.84
CA THR A 766 48.90 30.61 29.73
C THR A 766 48.30 30.01 31.01
N ALA A 767 47.13 30.49 31.42
CA ALA A 767 46.38 29.84 32.51
C ALA A 767 45.95 28.43 32.05
N PRO A 768 45.91 27.42 32.93
CA PRO A 768 45.49 26.07 32.55
C PRO A 768 44.00 26.10 32.17
N ALA A 769 43.74 26.16 30.87
CA ALA A 769 42.44 25.85 30.30
C ALA A 769 42.39 24.34 30.05
N GLN A 770 41.31 23.68 30.48
CA GLN A 770 41.09 22.26 30.26
C GLN A 770 40.52 22.04 28.84
N GLY A 771 41.14 21.17 28.04
CA GLY A 771 40.66 20.79 26.70
C GLY A 771 41.78 20.47 25.71
N ALA A 772 41.45 19.75 24.64
CA ALA A 772 42.41 19.26 23.63
C ALA A 772 43.24 20.36 22.94
N LEU A 773 42.57 21.43 22.52
CA LEU A 773 43.19 22.57 21.82
C LEU A 773 44.10 23.39 22.74
N PRO A 774 43.68 23.76 23.97
CA PRO A 774 44.59 24.35 24.95
C PRO A 774 45.82 23.51 25.27
N SER A 775 45.69 22.19 25.47
CA SER A 775 46.84 21.32 25.77
C SER A 775 47.87 21.31 24.63
N LEU A 776 47.40 21.15 23.38
CA LEU A 776 48.27 21.21 22.20
C LEU A 776 48.92 22.60 22.04
N MET A 777 48.14 23.67 22.24
CA MET A 777 48.64 25.04 22.13
C MET A 777 49.68 25.35 23.21
N ASN A 778 49.46 24.87 24.44
CA ASN A 778 50.41 24.99 25.53
C ASN A 778 51.70 24.21 25.22
N GLY A 779 51.59 22.97 24.74
CA GLY A 779 52.75 22.19 24.29
C GLY A 779 53.54 22.90 23.18
N LEU A 780 52.87 23.45 22.17
CA LEU A 780 53.51 24.23 21.11
C LEU A 780 54.22 25.48 21.66
N LEU A 781 53.60 26.20 22.60
CA LEU A 781 54.17 27.40 23.22
C LEU A 781 55.36 27.06 24.16
N ASP A 782 55.27 25.97 24.91
CA ASP A 782 56.32 25.51 25.83
C ASP A 782 57.58 25.05 25.11
N VAL A 783 57.43 24.52 23.89
CA VAL A 783 58.57 24.16 23.02
C VAL A 783 59.42 25.38 22.66
N PHE A 784 58.84 26.59 22.63
CA PHE A 784 59.58 27.84 22.41
C PHE A 784 60.30 28.37 23.66
N ASN A 785 60.29 27.65 24.79
CA ASN A 785 60.98 28.05 26.01
C ASN A 785 62.50 27.73 25.93
N ILE A 786 63.30 28.76 25.64
CA ILE A 786 64.73 28.65 25.30
C ILE A 786 65.65 28.38 26.52
N ARG A 787 65.10 28.25 27.74
CA ARG A 787 65.89 28.30 28.99
C ARG A 787 66.89 27.16 29.21
N ASP A 788 66.76 26.02 28.53
CA ASP A 788 67.58 24.81 28.77
C ASP A 788 68.20 24.18 27.49
N ALA A 789 68.57 24.99 26.50
CA ALA A 789 69.18 24.51 25.24
C ALA A 789 70.45 23.64 25.48
N LYS A 790 70.49 22.44 24.89
CA LYS A 790 71.70 21.58 24.85
C LYS A 790 72.30 21.58 23.46
N GLU A 791 73.60 21.87 23.38
CA GLU A 791 74.38 21.69 22.16
C GLU A 791 74.79 20.22 22.03
N SER A 792 74.27 19.53 21.02
CA SER A 792 74.61 18.14 20.70
C SER A 792 74.84 18.00 19.21
N ASP A 793 76.06 17.62 18.83
CA ASP A 793 76.47 17.18 17.49
C ASP A 793 76.01 18.04 16.30
N GLY A 794 75.99 19.36 16.50
CA GLY A 794 75.75 20.31 15.43
C GLY A 794 74.28 20.64 15.14
N VAL A 795 73.39 20.47 16.10
CA VAL A 795 72.00 20.93 16.00
C VAL A 795 71.61 21.54 17.35
N ILE A 796 70.84 22.64 17.35
CA ILE A 796 70.27 23.21 18.57
C ILE A 796 68.85 22.66 18.72
N THR A 797 68.65 21.76 19.67
CA THR A 797 67.33 21.22 20.05
C THR A 797 66.79 21.93 21.27
N LEU A 798 65.52 22.34 21.20
CA LEU A 798 64.78 23.08 22.22
C LEU A 798 63.42 22.42 22.42
N PRO A 799 63.01 22.07 23.64
CA PRO A 799 63.79 21.80 24.86
C PRO A 799 64.72 20.55 24.73
N PRO A 800 65.63 20.31 25.71
CA PRO A 800 66.61 19.21 25.65
C PRO A 800 65.99 17.81 25.79
N GLU A 801 64.78 17.73 26.32
CA GLU A 801 63.91 16.56 26.34
C GLU A 801 62.60 16.94 25.61
N PRO A 802 61.98 16.04 24.84
CA PRO A 802 60.73 16.35 24.15
C PRO A 802 59.63 16.69 25.15
N VAL A 803 58.82 17.69 24.84
CA VAL A 803 57.61 18.01 25.62
C VAL A 803 56.57 16.94 25.30
N ILE A 804 56.04 16.29 26.33
CA ILE A 804 55.01 15.26 26.20
C ILE A 804 53.70 15.85 26.70
N GLU A 805 52.70 15.89 25.84
CA GLU A 805 51.35 16.36 26.17
C GLU A 805 50.31 15.29 25.84
N ASP A 806 49.30 15.17 26.70
CA ASP A 806 48.15 14.31 26.45
C ASP A 806 47.02 15.13 25.80
N VAL A 807 46.68 14.78 24.56
CA VAL A 807 45.57 15.40 23.83
C VAL A 807 44.34 14.51 23.94
N SER A 808 43.34 14.96 24.69
CA SER A 808 42.03 14.29 24.80
C SER A 808 41.16 14.53 23.54
N PRO A 809 40.22 13.64 23.21
CA PRO A 809 39.25 13.89 22.16
C PRO A 809 38.32 15.07 22.51
N ILE A 810 37.80 15.76 21.49
CA ILE A 810 36.84 16.86 21.66
C ILE A 810 35.42 16.30 21.53
N PHE A 811 34.56 16.64 22.48
CA PHE A 811 33.14 16.35 22.45
C PHE A 811 32.38 17.43 23.21
N MET A 812 31.10 17.61 22.87
CA MET A 812 30.19 18.52 23.54
C MET A 812 28.87 17.79 23.73
N VAL A 813 28.39 17.76 24.97
CA VAL A 813 27.11 17.17 25.34
C VAL A 813 26.27 18.27 25.97
N LYS A 814 25.02 18.39 25.55
CA LYS A 814 24.11 19.37 26.10
C LYS A 814 22.73 18.76 26.33
N ASP A 815 22.26 18.94 27.56
CA ASP A 815 20.87 18.77 27.96
C ASP A 815 20.07 19.98 27.45
N ILE A 816 19.04 19.73 26.65
CA ILE A 816 18.21 20.75 26.00
C ILE A 816 16.87 20.88 26.71
N ASP A 817 16.44 19.86 27.44
CA ASP A 817 15.28 19.91 28.28
C ASP A 817 15.63 20.12 29.76
N SER A 818 14.63 20.09 30.61
CA SER A 818 14.82 20.26 32.06
C SER A 818 13.87 19.37 32.84
N GLY A 819 13.46 18.23 32.28
CA GLY A 819 12.36 17.46 32.85
C GLY A 819 11.98 16.14 32.18
N THR A 820 12.60 15.75 31.06
CA THR A 820 12.46 14.40 30.50
C THR A 820 13.66 13.56 30.92
N ASP A 821 13.43 12.28 31.18
CA ASP A 821 14.46 11.29 31.51
C ASP A 821 14.56 10.33 30.31
N SER A 822 15.16 10.84 29.25
CA SER A 822 15.38 10.24 27.94
C SER A 822 16.26 8.99 27.99
N ASP A 823 17.24 8.91 28.90
CA ASP A 823 18.07 7.73 29.10
C ASP A 823 17.51 6.75 30.17
N MET A 824 16.41 7.14 30.82
CA MET A 824 15.69 6.39 31.84
C MET A 824 16.55 6.04 33.07
N ASP A 825 17.56 6.86 33.39
CA ASP A 825 18.47 6.64 34.52
C ASP A 825 17.87 7.11 35.87
N GLY A 826 16.73 7.80 35.84
CA GLY A 826 16.02 8.33 36.99
C GLY A 826 16.39 9.77 37.37
N ASN A 827 17.18 10.48 36.55
CA ASN A 827 17.62 11.85 36.76
C ASN A 827 17.46 12.72 35.49
N SER A 828 16.28 13.32 35.34
CA SER A 828 15.88 14.18 34.21
C SER A 828 16.63 15.52 34.04
N ASN A 829 17.85 15.66 34.57
CA ASN A 829 18.72 16.83 34.41
C ASN A 829 20.17 16.42 34.07
N ASN A 830 20.43 15.16 33.70
CA ASN A 830 21.74 14.72 33.21
C ASN A 830 21.65 14.06 31.82
N ASP A 831 20.57 14.32 31.13
CA ASP A 831 20.23 13.72 29.86
C ASP A 831 21.15 14.21 28.74
N GLN A 832 21.43 13.32 27.80
CA GLN A 832 22.23 13.65 26.61
C GLN A 832 21.31 13.90 25.42
N ASP A 833 20.64 15.05 25.40
CA ASP A 833 19.73 15.42 24.31
C ASP A 833 20.45 15.76 23.00
N LEU A 834 21.69 16.26 23.10
CA LEU A 834 22.52 16.62 21.95
C LEU A 834 23.98 16.24 22.20
N ASP A 835 24.52 15.43 21.29
CA ASP A 835 25.92 15.01 21.27
C ASP A 835 26.62 15.50 19.99
N ILE A 836 27.69 16.27 20.16
CA ILE A 836 28.51 16.80 19.07
C ILE A 836 29.95 16.37 19.29
N ARG A 837 30.48 15.59 18.33
CA ARG A 837 31.85 15.06 18.34
C ARG A 837 32.61 15.57 17.12
N PRO A 838 33.21 16.77 17.17
CA PRO A 838 33.85 17.34 16.00
C PRO A 838 35.17 16.62 15.68
N ALA A 839 35.42 16.35 14.40
CA ALA A 839 36.72 15.91 13.93
C ALA A 839 37.62 17.12 13.74
N VAL A 840 38.74 17.20 14.46
CA VAL A 840 39.65 18.35 14.39
C VAL A 840 40.94 17.97 13.68
N VAL A 841 41.27 18.72 12.64
CA VAL A 841 42.50 18.58 11.86
C VAL A 841 43.28 19.88 11.98
N ILE A 842 44.53 19.78 12.39
CA ILE A 842 45.41 20.92 12.63
C ILE A 842 46.58 20.83 11.67
N GLU A 843 46.78 21.88 10.91
CA GLU A 843 47.83 22.00 9.93
C GLU A 843 48.78 23.12 10.34
N LEU A 844 50.06 22.79 10.45
CA LEU A 844 51.11 23.73 10.83
C LEU A 844 52.20 23.74 9.76
N THR A 845 52.43 24.92 9.17
CA THR A 845 53.54 25.11 8.22
C THR A 845 54.61 26.00 8.85
N MET A 846 55.82 25.44 8.99
CA MET A 846 56.94 26.12 9.65
C MET A 846 57.70 27.08 8.72
N PRO A 847 58.41 28.08 9.26
CA PRO A 847 59.31 28.93 8.49
C PRO A 847 60.52 28.15 7.96
N LYS A 848 61.21 28.69 6.94
CA LYS A 848 62.39 28.03 6.36
C LYS A 848 63.53 27.88 7.37
N GLY A 849 64.01 26.64 7.54
CA GLY A 849 65.18 26.31 8.37
C GLY A 849 64.87 26.08 9.86
N LEU A 850 63.59 26.15 10.24
CA LEU A 850 63.07 25.70 11.54
C LEU A 850 62.32 24.37 11.32
N GLU A 851 62.65 23.36 12.12
CA GLU A 851 61.99 22.05 12.08
C GLU A 851 61.38 21.77 13.46
N LEU A 852 60.16 21.27 13.50
CA LEU A 852 59.46 20.76 14.67
C LEU A 852 59.32 19.24 14.51
N GLU A 853 60.08 18.47 15.28
CA GLU A 853 59.87 17.04 15.41
C GLU A 853 58.58 16.81 16.20
N PHE A 854 57.53 16.40 15.48
CA PHE A 854 56.24 16.02 16.04
C PHE A 854 56.12 14.49 15.97
N SER A 855 55.58 13.83 16.99
CA SER A 855 55.24 12.41 16.89
C SER A 855 54.00 12.07 17.71
N SER A 856 53.05 11.34 17.11
CA SER A 856 51.85 10.84 17.78
C SER A 856 52.01 9.38 18.19
N SER A 857 51.61 9.03 19.42
CA SER A 857 51.57 7.65 19.90
C SER A 857 50.58 6.76 19.12
N LEU A 858 49.51 7.38 18.62
CA LEU A 858 48.48 6.75 17.79
C LEU A 858 48.77 6.81 16.28
N GLY A 859 49.91 7.40 15.88
CA GLY A 859 50.31 7.54 14.47
C GLY A 859 49.38 8.44 13.66
N ARG A 860 48.84 9.49 14.28
CA ARG A 860 47.90 10.45 13.68
C ARG A 860 48.58 11.71 13.13
N ASP A 861 49.91 11.71 13.09
CA ASP A 861 50.71 12.75 12.47
C ASP A 861 51.16 12.36 11.05
N GLU A 862 51.03 13.30 10.12
CA GLU A 862 51.61 13.23 8.79
C GLU A 862 52.57 14.41 8.63
N GLN A 863 53.78 14.14 8.14
CA GLN A 863 54.81 15.14 7.94
C GLN A 863 55.28 15.10 6.50
N ASP A 864 55.23 16.23 5.82
CA ASP A 864 55.75 16.40 4.47
C ASP A 864 56.58 17.70 4.36
N THR A 865 57.29 17.85 3.25
CA THR A 865 58.04 19.08 2.93
C THR A 865 57.37 19.81 1.79
N VAL A 866 56.90 21.03 2.07
CA VAL A 866 56.16 21.87 1.13
C VAL A 866 57.01 23.07 0.70
N ASP A 867 56.82 23.50 -0.55
CA ASP A 867 57.31 24.70 -1.21
C ASP A 867 58.59 25.36 -0.65
N GLY A 868 59.74 25.04 -1.27
CA GLY A 868 61.02 25.64 -0.90
C GLY A 868 61.65 25.10 0.39
N ASN A 869 61.40 23.82 0.72
CA ASN A 869 62.00 23.07 1.82
C ASN A 869 61.51 23.47 3.22
N ARG A 870 60.23 23.86 3.34
CA ARG A 870 59.54 24.15 4.60
C ARG A 870 58.87 22.88 5.11
N GLN A 871 58.84 22.70 6.43
CA GLN A 871 58.16 21.57 7.04
C GLN A 871 56.65 21.84 7.13
N HIS A 872 55.86 20.84 6.78
CA HIS A 872 54.41 20.81 6.87
C HIS A 872 54.01 19.65 7.78
N ILE A 873 53.19 19.94 8.78
CA ILE A 873 52.74 18.98 9.80
C ILE A 873 51.22 18.99 9.79
N LEU A 874 50.63 17.82 9.57
CA LEU A 874 49.19 17.59 9.68
C LEU A 874 48.94 16.67 10.88
N TYR A 875 48.17 17.15 11.84
CA TYR A 875 47.79 16.38 13.03
C TYR A 875 46.28 16.21 13.10
N ARG A 876 45.81 14.96 13.18
CA ARG A 876 44.38 14.64 13.37
C ARG A 876 44.11 14.31 14.83
N VAL A 877 43.34 15.15 15.52
CA VAL A 877 43.00 14.97 16.94
C VAL A 877 42.26 13.64 17.15
N PRO A 878 42.46 12.94 18.29
CA PRO A 878 41.67 11.77 18.64
C PRO A 878 40.16 12.02 18.60
N LEU A 879 39.40 11.05 18.10
CA LEU A 879 37.94 11.06 18.06
C LEU A 879 37.37 10.40 19.33
N CYS A 880 36.25 10.90 19.84
CA CYS A 880 35.51 10.29 20.94
C CYS A 880 34.65 9.13 20.43
N VAL A 881 35.18 7.91 20.45
CA VAL A 881 34.57 6.70 19.87
C VAL A 881 33.76 5.87 20.88
N GLY A 882 33.69 6.28 22.16
CA GLY A 882 32.89 5.59 23.19
C GLY A 882 31.40 5.58 22.87
N GLU A 883 30.67 4.56 23.36
CA GLU A 883 29.20 4.58 23.32
C GLU A 883 28.68 5.75 24.17
N ASP A 884 29.22 5.94 25.38
CA ASP A 884 28.98 7.11 26.21
C ASP A 884 30.03 8.20 25.95
N SER A 885 29.57 9.40 25.58
CA SER A 885 30.39 10.62 25.44
C SER A 885 31.20 10.93 26.72
N ASN A 886 30.61 10.69 27.90
CA ASN A 886 31.22 10.88 29.22
C ASN A 886 32.39 9.91 29.52
N ASN A 887 32.56 8.83 28.75
CA ASN A 887 33.63 7.84 28.94
C ASN A 887 34.84 8.07 28.01
N CYS A 888 34.85 9.13 27.20
CA CYS A 888 35.91 9.41 26.24
C CYS A 888 37.23 9.92 26.86
N GLU A 889 37.26 10.21 28.17
CA GLU A 889 38.43 10.77 28.85
C GLU A 889 39.53 9.74 29.20
N PHE A 890 39.22 8.45 29.37
CA PHE A 890 40.13 7.52 30.06
C PHE A 890 40.82 6.44 29.20
N GLY A 891 40.76 6.51 27.87
CA GLY A 891 41.43 5.50 27.02
C GLY A 891 41.60 5.83 25.54
N GLN A 892 41.34 7.07 25.13
CA GLN A 892 41.41 7.52 23.73
C GLN A 892 42.23 8.81 23.55
N SER A 893 42.91 9.27 24.60
CA SER A 893 43.87 10.37 24.50
C SER A 893 45.09 9.94 23.67
N ASP A 894 45.64 10.87 22.90
CA ASP A 894 46.88 10.68 22.16
C ASP A 894 48.02 11.37 22.91
N GLU A 895 49.09 10.64 23.19
CA GLU A 895 50.31 11.19 23.74
C GLU A 895 51.14 11.75 22.56
N ILE A 896 51.30 13.07 22.52
CA ILE A 896 52.12 13.75 21.51
C ILE A 896 53.48 14.12 22.09
N SER A 897 54.54 13.94 21.29
CA SER A 897 55.88 14.41 21.63
C SER A 897 56.30 15.52 20.68
N LEU A 898 56.73 16.65 21.26
CA LEU A 898 57.08 17.86 20.54
C LEU A 898 58.53 18.25 20.87
N GLN A 899 59.36 18.42 19.84
CA GLN A 899 60.72 18.92 19.98
C GLN A 899 61.08 19.85 18.83
N PHE A 900 61.57 21.04 19.13
CA PHE A 900 61.94 22.02 18.13
C PHE A 900 63.43 22.02 17.85
N THR A 901 63.76 22.12 16.58
CA THR A 901 65.09 21.88 16.06
C THR A 901 65.47 23.03 15.13
N VAL A 902 66.50 23.78 15.51
CA VAL A 902 67.04 24.88 14.69
C VAL A 902 68.17 24.34 13.83
N GLY A 903 67.96 24.31 12.52
CA GLY A 903 68.96 23.88 11.55
C GLY A 903 70.09 24.90 11.37
N TYR A 904 71.31 24.43 11.08
CA TYR A 904 72.44 25.33 10.75
C TYR A 904 72.21 26.21 9.54
N GLY A 905 71.37 25.79 8.59
CA GLY A 905 70.99 26.60 7.43
C GLY A 905 70.38 27.94 7.84
N PHE A 906 69.49 27.92 8.83
CA PHE A 906 68.87 29.11 9.40
C PHE A 906 69.90 29.99 10.12
N LEU A 907 70.70 29.40 11.03
CA LEU A 907 71.73 30.14 11.77
C LEU A 907 72.77 30.79 10.85
N ILE A 908 73.20 30.09 9.80
CA ILE A 908 74.15 30.62 8.82
C ILE A 908 73.50 31.71 7.98
N GLN A 909 72.24 31.54 7.56
CA GLN A 909 71.50 32.53 6.79
C GLN A 909 71.35 33.85 7.56
N GLU A 910 70.98 33.80 8.83
CA GLU A 910 70.90 34.97 9.71
C GLU A 910 72.29 35.58 9.99
N LEU A 911 73.34 34.77 10.16
CA LEU A 911 74.72 35.27 10.37
C LEU A 911 75.42 35.77 9.10
N LEU A 912 74.99 35.37 7.91
CA LEU A 912 75.67 35.64 6.65
C LEU A 912 75.83 37.13 6.33
N PRO A 913 74.81 38.00 6.50
CA PRO A 913 74.95 39.45 6.33
C PRO A 913 76.03 40.04 7.23
N TYR A 914 76.13 39.55 8.48
CA TYR A 914 77.13 39.99 9.45
C TYR A 914 78.53 39.50 9.10
N LEU A 915 78.67 38.25 8.65
CA LEU A 915 79.93 37.70 8.16
C LEU A 915 80.43 38.44 6.91
N ILE A 916 79.53 38.77 5.98
CA ILE A 916 79.84 39.58 4.79
C ILE A 916 80.21 41.01 5.21
N GLY A 917 79.45 41.64 6.11
CA GLY A 917 79.76 42.97 6.65
C GLY A 917 81.12 43.02 7.35
N LEU A 918 81.45 42.01 8.16
CA LEU A 918 82.73 41.87 8.83
C LEU A 918 83.87 41.62 7.82
N LEU A 919 83.65 40.81 6.79
CA LEU A 919 84.60 40.64 5.68
C LEU A 919 84.84 41.95 4.92
N VAL A 920 83.80 42.75 4.67
CA VAL A 920 83.93 44.08 4.05
C VAL A 920 84.74 45.02 4.96
N VAL A 921 84.49 45.05 6.26
CA VAL A 921 85.27 45.85 7.22
C VAL A 921 86.73 45.39 7.29
N ILE A 922 86.99 44.07 7.33
CA ILE A 922 88.33 43.50 7.30
C ILE A 922 89.04 43.86 5.99
N PHE A 923 88.36 43.71 4.85
CA PHE A 923 88.91 44.07 3.53
C PHE A 923 89.21 45.57 3.45
N LEU A 924 88.35 46.42 4.01
CA LEU A 924 88.54 47.87 4.06
C LEU A 924 89.70 48.25 5.00
N LEU A 925 89.87 47.58 6.15
CA LEU A 925 91.04 47.72 7.03
C LEU A 925 92.33 47.24 6.35
N PHE A 926 92.28 46.15 5.59
CA PHE A 926 93.42 45.63 4.81
C PHE A 926 93.79 46.59 3.67
N TYR A 927 92.79 47.15 2.98
CA TYR A 927 92.94 48.16 1.94
C TYR A 927 93.53 49.46 2.50
N LEU A 928 93.04 49.94 3.65
CA LEU A 928 93.60 51.12 4.35
C LEU A 928 95.03 50.88 4.86
N ARG A 929 95.34 49.69 5.39
CA ARG A 929 96.72 49.30 5.78
C ARG A 929 97.64 49.21 4.55
N SER A 930 97.18 48.67 3.44
CA SER A 930 97.90 48.61 2.17
C SER A 930 98.22 50.02 1.64
N LYS A 931 97.24 50.94 1.68
CA LYS A 931 97.42 52.34 1.29
C LYS A 931 98.43 53.06 2.19
N ARG A 932 98.41 52.82 3.50
CA ARG A 932 99.42 53.34 4.44
C ARG A 932 100.82 52.76 4.21
N LYS A 933 100.94 51.46 3.87
CA LYS A 933 102.21 50.84 3.48
C LYS A 933 102.74 51.37 2.15
N LYS A 934 101.88 51.61 1.15
CA LYS A 934 102.27 52.24 -0.13
C LYS A 934 102.76 53.68 0.07
N LYS A 935 102.08 54.49 0.91
CA LYS A 935 102.57 55.84 1.28
C LYS A 935 103.93 55.82 1.99
N LYS A 936 104.19 54.83 2.86
CA LYS A 936 105.51 54.64 3.51
C LYS A 936 106.62 54.14 2.56
N ARG A 937 106.27 53.47 1.46
CA ARG A 937 107.23 53.03 0.42
C ARG A 937 107.57 54.18 -0.55
N ALA A 938 106.59 54.99 -0.95
CA ALA A 938 106.83 56.21 -1.75
C ALA A 938 107.75 57.21 -1.04
N ALA A 939 107.58 57.41 0.28
CA ALA A 939 108.46 58.28 1.08
C ALA A 939 109.90 57.73 1.28
N LYS A 940 110.14 56.44 0.98
CA LYS A 940 111.50 55.84 0.98
C LYS A 940 112.18 55.96 -0.38
N GLU A 941 111.43 55.93 -1.48
CA GLU A 941 111.95 56.16 -2.84
C GLU A 941 112.34 57.62 -3.07
N GLU A 942 111.59 58.60 -2.55
CA GLU A 942 111.98 60.03 -2.61
C GLU A 942 113.30 60.33 -1.88
N LYS A 943 113.61 59.61 -0.78
CA LYS A 943 114.89 59.75 -0.06
C LYS A 943 116.07 59.07 -0.77
N LEU A 944 115.81 58.10 -1.65
CA LEU A 944 116.83 57.42 -2.46
C LEU A 944 117.16 58.18 -3.76
N ILE A 945 116.22 58.97 -4.27
CA ILE A 945 116.41 59.81 -5.47
C ILE A 945 117.24 61.09 -5.16
N GLN A 946 117.23 61.58 -3.91
CA GLN A 946 118.00 62.75 -3.50
C GLN A 946 119.52 62.49 -3.29
N VAL A 947 119.95 61.22 -3.26
CA VAL A 947 121.36 60.83 -3.04
C VAL A 947 122.09 60.46 -4.35
N ARG A 948 121.38 60.39 -5.50
CA ARG A 948 121.92 59.94 -6.80
C ARG A 948 121.92 61.04 -7.88
N SER A 949 122.30 62.26 -7.53
CA SER A 949 122.50 63.37 -8.50
C SER A 949 123.83 64.12 -8.30
N VAL A 950 124.91 63.37 -8.10
CA VAL A 950 126.29 63.88 -8.26
C VAL A 950 127.06 62.97 -9.22
N ARG A 951 127.41 63.56 -10.37
CA ARG A 951 128.48 63.20 -11.34
C ARG A 951 128.18 62.23 -12.52
N SER A 952 128.07 62.87 -13.70
CA SER A 952 128.64 62.55 -15.05
C SER A 952 128.45 61.16 -15.65
N ASN A 953 128.31 60.91 -16.96
CA ASN A 953 128.37 61.65 -18.23
C ASN A 953 127.73 60.66 -19.25
N THR A 954 126.67 61.02 -19.99
CA THR A 954 126.69 61.40 -21.41
C THR A 954 127.73 60.67 -22.29
N HIS A 955 127.38 59.51 -22.83
CA HIS A 955 127.65 59.11 -24.23
C HIS A 955 127.07 57.71 -24.51
N GLU A 956 125.74 57.60 -24.62
CA GLU A 956 125.09 56.41 -25.19
C GLU A 956 123.65 56.71 -25.67
N VAL A 957 123.02 57.75 -25.12
CA VAL A 957 121.71 58.29 -25.54
C VAL A 957 121.71 58.89 -26.95
N GLU A 958 122.87 59.16 -27.56
CA GLU A 958 122.96 59.66 -28.95
C GLU A 958 122.89 58.56 -30.02
N ARG A 959 122.98 57.27 -29.67
CA ARG A 959 122.91 56.18 -30.68
C ARG A 959 121.52 55.55 -30.82
N GLU A 960 120.57 55.90 -29.96
CA GLU A 960 119.18 55.40 -30.01
C GLU A 960 118.25 56.30 -30.83
N LEU A 961 118.63 57.56 -31.09
CA LEU A 961 117.89 58.53 -31.92
C LEU A 961 118.11 58.38 -33.44
N LEU A 962 119.02 57.49 -33.89
CA LEU A 962 119.43 57.37 -35.30
C LEU A 962 119.14 56.01 -35.98
N GLY A 963 118.38 55.13 -35.34
CA GLY A 963 117.62 54.08 -36.05
C GLY A 963 118.37 53.12 -36.98
N LEU A 964 119.58 52.67 -36.66
CA LEU A 964 120.29 51.64 -37.44
C LEU A 964 120.99 50.60 -36.55
N SER A 965 120.58 49.33 -36.72
CA SER A 965 121.33 48.10 -36.35
C SER A 965 122.48 47.88 -37.38
N PRO A 966 123.36 46.84 -37.31
CA PRO A 966 123.45 45.64 -36.45
C PRO A 966 124.93 45.40 -35.96
N ILE A 967 125.34 44.29 -35.32
CA ILE A 967 125.75 42.96 -35.85
C ILE A 967 126.22 42.20 -34.59
N ALA A 968 125.55 41.14 -34.14
CA ALA A 968 125.48 39.78 -34.69
C ALA A 968 126.70 38.90 -34.38
N ALA A 969 126.45 37.80 -33.66
CA ALA A 969 126.94 36.44 -33.92
C ALA A 969 126.10 35.50 -33.02
N VAL A 970 125.03 34.85 -33.50
CA VAL A 970 124.97 33.63 -34.37
C VAL A 970 125.31 32.38 -33.57
N GLY A 971 124.53 31.28 -33.55
CA GLY A 971 123.31 30.86 -34.27
C GLY A 971 122.70 29.62 -33.56
N GLY A 972 121.64 28.94 -33.99
CA GLY A 972 120.68 29.00 -35.12
C GLY A 972 119.38 28.25 -34.67
N GLY A 973 118.17 28.55 -35.15
CA GLY A 973 117.58 28.25 -36.49
C GLY A 973 116.78 26.92 -36.38
N SER A 974 115.49 26.75 -36.72
CA SER A 974 114.49 27.32 -37.67
C SER A 974 113.06 26.99 -37.16
N GLY A 975 111.97 27.78 -37.24
CA GLY A 975 111.28 28.43 -38.38
C GLY A 975 110.21 27.48 -38.97
N ALA A 976 108.93 27.78 -39.28
CA ALA A 976 108.06 28.96 -39.45
C ALA A 976 106.57 28.46 -39.49
N GLY A 977 105.47 29.21 -39.45
CA GLY A 977 105.18 30.65 -39.40
C GLY A 977 103.67 30.94 -39.59
N SER A 978 103.27 32.15 -39.15
CA SER A 978 102.11 33.03 -39.49
C SER A 978 100.66 32.53 -39.40
N GLY A 979 99.68 33.32 -38.94
CA GLY A 979 99.69 34.72 -38.49
C GLY A 979 98.28 35.34 -38.39
N ALA A 980 98.18 36.40 -37.59
CA ALA A 980 97.24 37.56 -37.60
C ALA A 980 95.71 37.32 -37.59
N GLY A 981 94.86 38.05 -36.86
CA GLY A 981 95.00 39.21 -35.96
C GLY A 981 93.65 39.97 -35.85
N ILE A 982 93.47 40.76 -34.75
CA ILE A 982 92.78 42.08 -34.67
C ILE A 982 91.22 42.07 -34.81
N ASP A 983 90.33 42.81 -34.11
CA ASP A 983 90.31 43.81 -33.03
C ASP A 983 88.85 43.92 -32.46
N TRP A 984 88.75 44.24 -31.15
CA TRP A 984 87.97 45.29 -30.47
C TRP A 984 86.46 45.58 -30.71
N THR A 985 85.72 45.48 -29.59
CA THR A 985 84.68 46.39 -29.03
C THR A 985 83.45 46.80 -29.85
N ALA A 986 82.25 46.51 -29.29
CA ALA A 986 81.18 47.46 -28.92
C ALA A 986 79.77 46.88 -29.15
N GLY A 987 78.84 47.19 -28.24
CA GLY A 987 77.45 47.49 -28.64
C GLY A 987 76.35 46.59 -28.11
N LEU A 988 75.65 47.11 -27.09
CA LEU A 988 74.28 46.81 -26.64
C LEU A 988 73.24 46.68 -27.77
N ASN A 989 72.32 45.73 -27.65
CA ASN A 989 70.83 45.86 -27.53
C ASN A 989 70.25 44.43 -27.50
N LEU A 990 69.50 44.02 -26.47
CA LEU A 990 68.08 44.27 -26.19
C LEU A 990 67.13 43.64 -27.21
N ASP A 991 66.04 43.12 -26.65
CA ASP A 991 64.79 42.64 -27.25
C ASP A 991 64.79 41.16 -27.68
N ASP A 992 63.74 40.38 -27.44
CA ASP A 992 62.65 40.42 -26.46
C ASP A 992 61.89 39.10 -26.67
N GLU A 993 61.25 38.66 -25.59
CA GLU A 993 59.89 38.11 -25.54
C GLU A 993 59.38 36.94 -26.42
N ASN A 994 58.73 36.02 -25.68
CA ASN A 994 57.37 35.49 -25.89
C ASN A 994 57.11 34.55 -27.08
N TRP A 995 56.42 33.41 -26.94
CA TRP A 995 55.54 32.88 -25.88
C TRP A 995 55.86 31.42 -25.56
#